data_AF-A0A367IB79-F1
#
_entry.id   AF-A0A367IB79-F1
#
_cell.length_a   1.000
_cell.length_b   1.000
_cell.length_c   1.000
_cell.angle_alpha   90.00
_cell.angle_beta   90.00
_cell.angle_gamma   90.00
#
_symmetry.space_group_name_H-M   'P 1'
#
loop_
_entity.id
_entity.type
_entity.pdbx_description
1 polymer ?
#
loop_
_entity_poly.entity_id
_entity_poly.type
_entity_poly.pdbx_seq_one_letter_code
_entity_poly.pdbx_strand_id
1 'polypeptide(L)'
;MHNNKKISTALMLIMMTSVLAGCVGGSTDVDVDTSLVDLQPASANDCPEGGILIHIGIDDNENGNLDTAERTETHAVCNGADGEDGERGFRGLTGASGEDGSNGANGDSGLPGEKGEQGETGETGSTGPVGPTGADGTPGADGQDLVHCLAGDGAANVHSMVEYCPDSTTILSQGYSHTWSLVGSFHSAPIGCDMGEDECEGYAEVPAYDVVSQRAFVVNAEDSSVDIIDMSTPSMPTLHYRLVISNGEPNSVAVSSNGLVGVAVAVDPKQDNGLAMFFDTDGTLVGSIVAGALPDMITFTNDGTKALVANEGEPDDDYVVDPVGSVTVIDVSDTTSLTATQVGFTSFNSQMATLEANGVRIFGPGATVAQDLEPEYIAVAGDDSTATIVMQENNAVATLDLSTNTITGIHALGFKDYSTLSLDLSDRDGGVNFQSWDNVKGMYQPDAMTSFVASDGITYYVSANEGDARDYDGYSEEERADDLSLDATSFPNGVSDADLGRLKTTTADDCGDTDGDGDIDFICSYGARSFSIWKYDSNGDFVQVWDSGDEVEHLMAVNDQWLNSYTGSRNDDKGSEPEGVITGEFAGKTLAFVALERSGGVMIYDVTNPAYPFFVQYVYMHDHVSPEAMAFVSGADSPNGAPMLIVANEVSGTVAVLQPLI
;
A
#
# COMPACT_ATOMS: atom_id res chain seq x y z
N MET A 1 -3.86 32.73 4.00
CA MET A 1 -4.58 31.97 2.95
C MET A 1 -4.87 30.56 3.45
N HIS A 2 -5.58 30.42 4.56
CA HIS A 2 -5.98 29.14 5.14
C HIS A 2 -7.43 29.31 5.59
N ASN A 3 -8.40 28.88 4.79
CA ASN A 3 -9.77 28.64 5.26
C ASN A 3 -10.67 27.82 4.30
N ASN A 4 -10.15 27.27 3.19
CA ASN A 4 -10.99 26.54 2.22
C ASN A 4 -11.31 25.08 2.58
N LYS A 5 -10.84 24.53 3.71
CA LYS A 5 -11.04 23.10 4.02
C LYS A 5 -12.30 22.75 4.81
N LYS A 6 -13.05 23.72 5.37
CA LYS A 6 -14.26 23.43 6.18
C LYS A 6 -15.59 23.53 5.42
N ILE A 7 -15.58 24.04 4.18
CA ILE A 7 -16.80 24.24 3.38
C ILE A 7 -17.27 22.91 2.76
N SER A 8 -16.36 21.97 2.50
CA SER A 8 -16.66 20.69 1.83
C SER A 8 -17.53 19.74 2.69
N THR A 9 -17.30 19.70 4.01
CA THR A 9 -17.96 18.73 4.90
C THR A 9 -19.41 19.10 5.23
N ALA A 10 -19.77 20.39 5.21
CA ALA A 10 -21.14 20.84 5.46
C ALA A 10 -22.05 20.68 4.23
N LEU A 11 -21.47 20.75 3.02
CA LEU A 11 -22.19 20.49 1.76
C LEU A 11 -22.60 19.00 1.64
N MET A 12 -21.79 18.11 2.21
CA MET A 12 -21.93 16.66 2.17
C MET A 12 -23.14 16.13 2.98
N LEU A 13 -23.59 16.86 4.00
CA LEU A 13 -24.70 16.40 4.87
C LEU A 13 -26.09 16.81 4.38
N ILE A 14 -26.19 17.79 3.47
CA ILE A 14 -27.48 18.35 2.99
C ILE A 14 -27.99 17.61 1.74
N MET A 15 -27.13 16.96 0.96
CA MET A 15 -27.54 16.19 -0.24
C MET A 15 -28.11 14.79 0.06
N MET A 16 -28.05 14.30 1.31
CA MET A 16 -28.45 12.93 1.66
C MET A 16 -29.96 12.72 1.94
N THR A 17 -30.84 13.73 1.86
CA THR A 17 -32.24 13.59 2.32
C THR A 17 -33.36 13.84 1.30
N SER A 18 -33.10 13.93 0.00
CA SER A 18 -34.19 14.17 -0.97
C SER A 18 -34.02 13.51 -2.34
N VAL A 19 -34.06 12.16 -2.39
CA VAL A 19 -34.44 11.44 -3.61
C VAL A 19 -35.43 10.33 -3.28
N LEU A 20 -36.72 10.67 -3.20
CA LEU A 20 -37.81 9.68 -3.21
C LEU A 20 -39.12 10.35 -3.64
N ALA A 21 -39.42 10.29 -4.95
CA ALA A 21 -40.75 10.04 -5.50
C ALA A 21 -40.78 10.27 -7.03
N GLY A 22 -41.23 9.27 -7.80
CA GLY A 22 -41.98 9.55 -9.03
C GLY A 22 -41.64 8.79 -10.32
N CYS A 23 -41.66 7.45 -10.32
CA CYS A 23 -41.79 6.68 -11.57
C CYS A 23 -43.14 5.95 -11.62
N VAL A 24 -44.16 6.57 -12.23
CA VAL A 24 -45.35 5.86 -12.74
C VAL A 24 -45.88 6.53 -14.03
N GLY A 25 -45.68 5.85 -15.16
CA GLY A 25 -46.67 5.72 -16.24
C GLY A 25 -47.04 6.93 -17.12
N GLY A 26 -46.36 7.05 -18.27
CA GLY A 26 -46.97 7.22 -19.60
C GLY A 26 -47.77 8.50 -19.92
N SER A 27 -47.12 9.49 -20.53
CA SER A 27 -47.58 10.20 -21.74
C SER A 27 -46.46 11.10 -22.28
N THR A 28 -46.52 11.40 -23.58
CA THR A 28 -45.60 12.26 -24.34
C THR A 28 -45.46 13.67 -23.75
N ASP A 29 -44.22 14.19 -23.81
CA ASP A 29 -43.67 15.44 -23.24
C ASP A 29 -43.42 15.40 -21.72
N VAL A 30 -42.15 15.16 -21.36
CA VAL A 30 -41.62 15.38 -20.01
C VAL A 30 -40.84 16.70 -20.09
N ASP A 31 -41.43 17.77 -19.59
CA ASP A 31 -40.68 18.97 -19.20
C ASP A 31 -39.72 18.54 -18.09
N VAL A 32 -38.41 18.60 -18.36
CA VAL A 32 -37.37 18.35 -17.36
C VAL A 32 -37.17 19.65 -16.59
N ASP A 33 -37.90 19.79 -15.50
CA ASP A 33 -37.76 20.88 -14.54
C ASP A 33 -36.30 20.90 -13.99
N THR A 34 -35.50 21.86 -14.47
CA THR A 34 -34.08 21.97 -14.10
C THR A 34 -33.92 22.50 -12.68
N SER A 35 -33.32 21.71 -11.79
CA SER A 35 -32.96 22.18 -10.45
C SER A 35 -31.74 23.10 -10.51
N LEU A 36 -31.84 24.30 -9.94
CA LEU A 36 -30.78 25.31 -9.93
C LEU A 36 -30.33 25.64 -8.50
N VAL A 37 -29.07 26.08 -8.40
CA VAL A 37 -28.46 26.58 -7.17
C VAL A 37 -27.95 28.01 -7.42
N ASP A 38 -28.41 28.97 -6.63
CA ASP A 38 -27.98 30.38 -6.68
C ASP A 38 -27.22 30.75 -5.40
N LEU A 39 -26.05 31.37 -5.55
CA LEU A 39 -25.16 31.75 -4.46
C LEU A 39 -25.14 33.27 -4.31
N GLN A 40 -25.60 33.78 -3.17
CA GLN A 40 -25.64 35.20 -2.88
C GLN A 40 -24.84 35.55 -1.62
N PRO A 41 -24.14 36.70 -1.56
CA PRO A 41 -23.51 37.15 -0.32
C PRO A 41 -24.54 37.26 0.81
N ALA A 42 -24.25 36.64 1.96
CA ALA A 42 -25.13 36.70 3.12
C ALA A 42 -25.15 38.13 3.71
N SER A 43 -26.32 38.60 4.13
CA SER A 43 -26.42 39.89 4.80
C SER A 43 -25.83 39.80 6.21
N ALA A 44 -25.50 40.95 6.82
CA ALA A 44 -25.01 40.99 8.21
C ALA A 44 -26.04 40.47 9.24
N ASN A 45 -27.32 40.35 8.87
CA ASN A 45 -28.34 39.73 9.71
C ASN A 45 -28.35 38.20 9.57
N ASP A 46 -27.88 37.67 8.45
CA ASP A 46 -27.82 36.23 8.17
C ASP A 46 -26.46 35.64 8.59
N CYS A 47 -25.36 36.37 8.32
CA CYS A 47 -24.00 36.05 8.76
C CYS A 47 -23.27 37.33 9.23
N PRO A 48 -23.14 37.57 10.54
CA PRO A 48 -22.53 38.78 11.09
C PRO A 48 -21.08 39.04 10.66
N GLU A 49 -20.29 37.96 10.46
CA GLU A 49 -18.88 38.00 10.04
C GLU A 49 -18.71 37.75 8.52
N GLY A 50 -19.79 37.94 7.77
CA GLY A 50 -19.86 37.60 6.35
C GLY A 50 -20.04 36.11 6.08
N GLY A 51 -20.51 35.79 4.88
CA GLY A 51 -20.84 34.42 4.47
C GLY A 51 -21.56 34.40 3.13
N ILE A 52 -22.08 33.23 2.76
CA ILE A 52 -22.84 33.01 1.52
C ILE A 52 -24.19 32.38 1.88
N LEU A 53 -25.26 32.87 1.27
CA LEU A 53 -26.56 32.23 1.21
C LEU A 53 -26.61 31.35 -0.04
N ILE A 54 -27.02 30.10 0.17
CA ILE A 54 -27.23 29.11 -0.88
C ILE A 54 -28.73 28.97 -1.04
N HIS A 55 -29.26 29.35 -2.21
CA HIS A 55 -30.66 29.15 -2.56
C HIS A 55 -30.77 27.95 -3.49
N ILE A 56 -31.68 27.02 -3.17
CA ILE A 56 -31.95 25.81 -3.96
C ILE A 56 -33.41 25.86 -4.39
N GLY A 57 -33.68 25.46 -5.63
CA GLY A 57 -35.03 25.43 -6.16
C GLY A 57 -35.11 24.94 -7.60
N ILE A 58 -36.31 25.00 -8.16
CA ILE A 58 -36.61 24.51 -9.51
C ILE A 58 -36.87 25.72 -10.40
N ASP A 59 -36.19 25.80 -11.54
CA ASP A 59 -36.41 26.85 -12.55
C ASP A 59 -37.71 26.59 -13.33
N ASP A 60 -38.84 26.79 -12.64
CA ASP A 60 -40.19 26.53 -13.16
C ASP A 60 -40.52 27.32 -14.44
N ASN A 61 -39.77 28.38 -14.74
CA ASN A 61 -40.00 29.24 -15.90
C ASN A 61 -38.90 29.18 -16.98
N GLU A 62 -37.91 28.29 -16.79
CA GLU A 62 -36.80 27.98 -17.70
C GLU A 62 -35.97 29.21 -18.14
N ASN A 63 -35.82 30.22 -17.27
CA ASN A 63 -35.06 31.43 -17.63
C ASN A 63 -33.56 31.32 -17.30
N GLY A 64 -33.13 30.22 -16.68
CA GLY A 64 -31.76 29.96 -16.27
C GLY A 64 -31.34 30.65 -14.97
N ASN A 65 -32.28 31.21 -14.20
CA ASN A 65 -32.02 31.85 -12.91
C ASN A 65 -33.09 31.45 -11.89
N LEU A 66 -32.69 31.37 -10.62
CA LEU A 66 -33.61 31.01 -9.55
C LEU A 66 -34.28 32.24 -8.92
N ASP A 67 -35.51 32.53 -9.37
CA ASP A 67 -36.32 33.62 -8.84
C ASP A 67 -36.75 33.35 -7.40
N THR A 68 -37.07 34.39 -6.63
CA THR A 68 -37.40 34.23 -5.20
C THR A 68 -38.59 33.30 -4.94
N ALA A 69 -39.53 33.18 -5.90
CA ALA A 69 -40.69 32.30 -5.79
C ALA A 69 -40.38 30.83 -6.08
N GLU A 70 -39.25 30.56 -6.76
CA GLU A 70 -38.79 29.22 -7.18
C GLU A 70 -37.90 28.56 -6.13
N ARG A 71 -37.44 29.33 -5.14
CA ARG A 71 -36.57 28.87 -4.05
C ARG A 71 -37.36 27.99 -3.09
N THR A 72 -37.01 26.71 -3.06
CA THR A 72 -37.57 25.74 -2.12
C THR A 72 -36.80 25.74 -0.81
N GLU A 73 -35.49 26.00 -0.84
CA GLU A 73 -34.64 26.04 0.34
C GLU A 73 -33.62 27.19 0.33
N THR A 74 -33.20 27.62 1.51
CA THR A 74 -32.15 28.62 1.68
C THR A 74 -31.31 28.30 2.91
N HIS A 75 -30.01 28.15 2.72
CA HIS A 75 -29.05 27.82 3.77
C HIS A 75 -27.98 28.91 3.87
N ALA A 76 -27.56 29.25 5.08
CA ALA A 76 -26.51 30.24 5.34
C ALA A 76 -25.20 29.56 5.75
N VAL A 77 -24.12 29.88 5.05
CA VAL A 77 -22.76 29.43 5.38
C VAL A 77 -21.96 30.65 5.84
N CYS A 78 -21.75 30.77 7.15
CA CYS A 78 -21.09 31.91 7.77
C CYS A 78 -19.60 31.64 8.04
N ASN A 79 -18.76 32.67 7.92
CA ASN A 79 -17.35 32.59 8.26
C ASN A 79 -17.14 32.38 9.78
N GLY A 80 -16.07 31.66 10.15
CA GLY A 80 -15.63 31.57 11.55
C GLY A 80 -14.82 32.80 12.00
N ALA A 81 -14.78 33.07 13.30
CA ALA A 81 -13.94 34.13 13.86
C ALA A 81 -12.44 33.79 13.75
N ASP A 82 -11.60 34.80 13.51
CA ASP A 82 -10.14 34.65 13.43
C ASP A 82 -9.54 34.16 14.76
N GLY A 83 -8.50 33.33 14.68
CA GLY A 83 -7.72 32.89 15.86
C GLY A 83 -6.68 33.94 16.31
N GLU A 84 -6.25 33.87 17.57
CA GLU A 84 -5.17 34.75 18.08
C GLU A 84 -3.78 34.35 17.53
N ASP A 85 -2.92 35.33 17.29
CA ASP A 85 -1.54 35.13 16.80
C ASP A 85 -0.68 34.34 17.80
N GLY A 86 0.14 33.40 17.28
CA GLY A 86 1.09 32.64 18.10
C GLY A 86 2.24 33.48 18.68
N GLU A 87 2.76 33.09 19.85
CA GLU A 87 3.88 33.79 20.48
C GLU A 87 5.18 33.74 19.67
N ARG A 88 5.95 34.84 19.70
CA ARG A 88 7.21 34.99 18.97
C ARG A 88 8.32 34.12 19.59
N GLY A 89 9.01 33.32 18.77
CA GLY A 89 10.12 32.46 19.21
C GLY A 89 11.27 33.22 19.92
N PHE A 90 11.96 32.51 20.83
CA PHE A 90 13.06 33.07 21.61
C PHE A 90 14.31 33.35 20.76
N ARG A 91 15.08 34.38 21.16
CA ARG A 91 16.34 34.76 20.50
C ARG A 91 17.44 33.74 20.82
N GLY A 92 18.22 33.32 19.82
CA GLY A 92 19.35 32.41 19.99
C GLY A 92 20.42 32.93 20.95
N LEU A 93 21.13 32.02 21.63
CA LEU A 93 22.15 32.32 22.62
C LEU A 93 23.41 32.93 21.98
N THR A 94 24.01 33.92 22.64
CA THR A 94 25.27 34.58 22.22
C THR A 94 26.46 33.62 22.38
N GLY A 95 27.34 33.56 21.36
CA GLY A 95 28.56 32.74 21.40
C GLY A 95 29.56 33.13 22.50
N ALA A 96 30.35 32.17 22.97
CA ALA A 96 31.33 32.37 24.04
C ALA A 96 32.49 33.29 23.61
N SER A 97 32.96 34.14 24.54
CA SER A 97 34.13 35.01 24.34
C SER A 97 35.42 34.20 24.19
N GLY A 98 36.32 34.62 23.30
CA GLY A 98 37.63 34.00 23.12
C GLY A 98 38.57 34.22 24.32
N GLU A 99 39.53 33.31 24.51
CA GLU A 99 40.51 33.38 25.61
C GLU A 99 41.52 34.53 25.43
N ASP A 100 41.90 35.16 26.55
CA ASP A 100 42.88 36.25 26.59
C ASP A 100 44.29 35.78 26.16
N GLY A 101 44.97 36.59 25.34
CA GLY A 101 46.34 36.31 24.91
C GLY A 101 47.36 36.42 26.06
N SER A 102 48.39 35.56 26.04
CA SER A 102 49.46 35.55 27.05
C SER A 102 50.34 36.81 27.04
N ASN A 103 50.65 37.36 28.22
CA ASN A 103 51.52 38.53 28.39
C ASN A 103 52.95 38.32 27.85
N GLY A 104 53.46 39.30 27.11
CA GLY A 104 54.86 39.37 26.68
C GLY A 104 55.83 39.76 27.82
N ALA A 105 57.09 39.34 27.70
CA ALA A 105 58.14 39.53 28.71
C ALA A 105 58.63 40.99 28.84
N ASN A 106 58.97 41.40 30.07
CA ASN A 106 59.49 42.73 30.40
C ASN A 106 60.91 42.98 29.86
N GLY A 107 61.17 44.21 29.40
CA GLY A 107 62.51 44.74 29.08
C GLY A 107 62.79 46.07 29.79
N ASP A 108 64.05 46.27 30.20
CA ASP A 108 64.56 47.39 31.01
C ASP A 108 64.72 48.74 30.26
N SER A 109 64.96 49.80 31.05
CA SER A 109 64.47 51.19 30.90
C SER A 109 65.31 52.20 30.11
N GLY A 110 64.62 53.24 29.59
CA GLY A 110 65.13 54.56 29.17
C GLY A 110 64.01 55.63 29.20
N LEU A 111 64.31 56.84 29.69
CA LEU A 111 63.39 58.00 29.90
C LEU A 111 63.07 58.75 28.59
N PRO A 112 62.07 59.69 28.52
CA PRO A 112 60.74 59.78 29.13
C PRO A 112 59.63 60.18 28.09
N GLY A 113 58.35 60.05 28.43
CA GLY A 113 57.25 60.65 27.65
C GLY A 113 55.96 60.75 28.46
N GLU A 114 55.24 61.87 28.31
CA GLU A 114 53.94 62.11 28.96
C GLU A 114 52.93 61.00 28.67
N LYS A 115 52.06 60.72 29.65
CA LYS A 115 51.00 59.72 29.53
C LYS A 115 50.06 60.13 28.39
N GLY A 116 50.14 59.42 27.27
CA GLY A 116 49.15 59.50 26.21
C GLY A 116 47.78 59.09 26.73
N GLU A 117 46.75 59.82 26.31
CA GLU A 117 45.35 59.50 26.57
C GLU A 117 45.03 58.08 26.07
N GLN A 118 44.15 57.39 26.79
CA GLN A 118 43.67 56.05 26.41
C GLN A 118 43.07 56.12 25.00
N GLY A 119 43.63 55.34 24.07
CA GLY A 119 43.12 55.27 22.70
C GLY A 119 41.65 54.85 22.71
N GLU A 120 40.86 55.48 21.84
CA GLU A 120 39.45 55.14 21.63
C GLU A 120 39.31 53.66 21.26
N THR A 121 38.26 53.01 21.80
CA THR A 121 37.89 51.63 21.47
C THR A 121 37.85 51.47 19.95
N GLY A 122 38.62 50.52 19.41
CA GLY A 122 38.64 50.26 17.98
C GLY A 122 37.24 49.97 17.44
N GLU A 123 36.92 50.53 16.28
CA GLU A 123 35.64 50.27 15.61
C GLU A 123 35.43 48.77 15.43
N THR A 124 34.22 48.28 15.76
CA THR A 124 33.79 46.90 15.51
C THR A 124 34.09 46.54 14.06
N GLY A 125 34.89 45.49 13.84
CA GLY A 125 35.22 45.03 12.51
C GLY A 125 33.95 44.78 11.69
N SER A 126 33.93 45.29 10.45
CA SER A 126 32.81 45.10 9.53
C SER A 126 32.46 43.62 9.41
N THR A 127 31.18 43.29 9.51
CA THR A 127 30.66 41.95 9.21
C THR A 127 31.26 41.44 7.91
N GLY A 128 31.85 40.24 7.92
CA GLY A 128 32.39 39.63 6.70
C GLY A 128 31.30 39.52 5.63
N PRO A 129 31.66 39.61 4.34
CA PRO A 129 30.68 39.45 3.27
C PRO A 129 29.96 38.11 3.42
N VAL A 130 28.64 38.13 3.25
CA VAL A 130 27.83 36.91 3.13
C VAL A 130 28.46 36.05 2.04
N GLY A 131 28.71 34.76 2.33
CA GLY A 131 29.24 33.84 1.34
C GLY A 131 28.33 33.82 0.10
N PRO A 132 28.88 33.61 -1.11
CA PRO A 132 28.03 33.50 -2.30
C PRO A 132 27.01 32.39 -2.06
N THR A 133 25.73 32.66 -2.38
CA THR A 133 24.71 31.62 -2.50
C THR A 133 25.28 30.50 -3.38
N GLY A 134 25.16 29.25 -2.94
CA GLY A 134 25.52 28.10 -3.79
C GLY A 134 24.83 28.24 -5.14
N ALA A 135 25.50 27.84 -6.21
CA ALA A 135 24.83 27.79 -7.52
C ALA A 135 23.57 26.94 -7.36
N ASP A 136 22.43 27.44 -7.85
CA ASP A 136 21.23 26.63 -7.99
C ASP A 136 21.62 25.34 -8.74
N GLY A 137 21.13 24.20 -8.27
CA GLY A 137 21.24 22.97 -9.04
C GLY A 137 20.70 23.23 -10.45
N THR A 138 21.33 22.64 -11.47
CA THR A 138 20.73 22.66 -12.80
C THR A 138 19.31 22.10 -12.65
N PRO A 139 18.26 22.79 -13.16
CA PRO A 139 16.95 22.16 -13.31
C PRO A 139 17.14 20.78 -13.93
N GLY A 140 16.43 19.78 -13.40
CA GLY A 140 16.36 18.48 -14.06
C GLY A 140 15.99 18.68 -15.53
N ALA A 141 16.44 17.78 -16.40
CA ALA A 141 15.95 17.82 -17.77
C ALA A 141 14.41 17.81 -17.74
N ASP A 142 13.79 18.71 -18.49
CA ASP A 142 12.35 18.63 -18.76
C ASP A 142 12.06 17.18 -19.20
N GLY A 143 11.03 16.55 -18.62
CA GLY A 143 10.60 15.20 -19.02
C GLY A 143 10.49 15.12 -20.54
N GLN A 144 11.03 14.05 -21.12
CA GLN A 144 10.91 13.81 -22.56
C GLN A 144 9.43 13.73 -22.97
N ASP A 145 9.14 14.18 -24.20
CA ASP A 145 7.83 14.37 -24.84
C ASP A 145 6.65 13.70 -24.12
N LEU A 146 5.72 14.54 -23.66
CA LEU A 146 4.47 14.15 -23.01
C LEU A 146 3.81 12.98 -23.75
N VAL A 147 3.68 11.87 -23.05
CA VAL A 147 2.58 10.95 -23.26
C VAL A 147 1.31 11.79 -23.11
N HIS A 148 0.71 12.20 -24.23
CA HIS A 148 -0.54 12.96 -24.20
C HIS A 148 -1.68 12.01 -23.86
N CYS A 149 -2.01 11.91 -22.57
CA CYS A 149 -3.26 11.29 -22.15
C CYS A 149 -4.42 12.18 -22.62
N LEU A 150 -5.41 11.57 -23.26
CA LEU A 150 -6.60 12.26 -23.74
C LEU A 150 -7.73 12.07 -22.74
N ALA A 151 -8.35 13.17 -22.32
CA ALA A 151 -9.59 13.08 -21.53
C ALA A 151 -10.64 12.31 -22.33
N GLY A 152 -11.18 11.26 -21.73
CA GLY A 152 -12.26 10.46 -22.29
C GLY A 152 -13.63 11.06 -22.01
N ASP A 153 -14.56 10.96 -22.97
CA ASP A 153 -16.01 11.20 -22.75
C ASP A 153 -16.68 10.01 -22.01
N GLY A 154 -15.90 9.18 -21.31
CA GLY A 154 -16.38 8.02 -20.56
C GLY A 154 -17.21 8.46 -19.35
N ALA A 155 -18.33 7.79 -19.11
CA ALA A 155 -19.23 8.07 -18.00
C ALA A 155 -18.62 7.63 -16.66
N ALA A 156 -17.51 8.25 -16.26
CA ALA A 156 -17.16 8.27 -14.85
C ALA A 156 -18.25 9.07 -14.11
N ASN A 157 -18.65 8.57 -12.94
CA ASN A 157 -19.55 9.30 -12.04
C ASN A 157 -19.02 10.72 -11.79
N VAL A 158 -19.86 11.63 -11.27
CA VAL A 158 -19.62 13.09 -11.17
C VAL A 158 -18.36 13.51 -10.38
N HIS A 159 -17.50 12.57 -9.95
CA HIS A 159 -16.32 12.76 -9.11
C HIS A 159 -15.01 12.15 -9.64
N SER A 160 -14.98 11.52 -10.82
CA SER A 160 -13.74 11.03 -11.46
C SER A 160 -13.65 11.39 -12.95
N MET A 161 -12.44 11.35 -13.52
CA MET A 161 -12.16 11.57 -14.94
C MET A 161 -11.41 10.37 -15.50
N VAL A 162 -11.82 9.88 -16.68
CA VAL A 162 -11.09 8.83 -17.41
C VAL A 162 -10.08 9.50 -18.35
N GLU A 163 -8.83 9.07 -18.28
CA GLU A 163 -7.75 9.51 -19.16
C GLU A 163 -7.20 8.31 -19.93
N TYR A 164 -7.22 8.41 -21.26
CA TYR A 164 -6.64 7.40 -22.15
C TYR A 164 -5.23 7.82 -22.53
N CYS A 165 -4.24 7.13 -21.97
CA CYS A 165 -2.85 7.21 -22.41
C CYS A 165 -2.61 6.10 -23.46
N PRO A 166 -1.55 6.18 -24.30
CA PRO A 166 -1.29 5.21 -25.38
C PRO A 166 -1.31 3.75 -24.93
N ASP A 167 -0.74 3.46 -23.76
CA ASP A 167 -0.52 2.10 -23.26
C ASP A 167 -1.17 1.85 -21.88
N SER A 168 -1.88 2.85 -21.33
CA SER A 168 -2.57 2.75 -20.03
C SER A 168 -3.88 3.52 -20.04
N THR A 169 -4.87 3.02 -19.31
CA THR A 169 -6.11 3.75 -19.00
C THR A 169 -6.08 4.14 -17.54
N THR A 170 -6.28 5.42 -17.28
CA THR A 170 -6.27 6.00 -15.93
C THR A 170 -7.65 6.47 -15.53
N ILE A 171 -7.94 6.37 -14.24
CA ILE A 171 -9.11 6.95 -13.62
C ILE A 171 -8.66 7.82 -12.48
N LEU A 172 -8.84 9.13 -12.63
CA LEU A 172 -8.32 10.12 -11.72
C LEU A 172 -9.45 10.75 -10.90
N SER A 173 -9.23 10.85 -9.60
CA SER A 173 -10.14 11.57 -8.70
C SER A 173 -10.17 13.06 -9.01
N GLN A 174 -11.36 13.67 -9.03
CA GLN A 174 -11.50 15.09 -9.37
C GLN A 174 -10.71 16.01 -8.43
N GLY A 175 -9.97 16.94 -9.03
CA GLY A 175 -9.17 17.93 -8.30
C GLY A 175 -7.76 17.47 -7.95
N TYR A 176 -7.40 16.21 -8.23
CA TYR A 176 -6.00 15.81 -8.33
C TYR A 176 -5.43 16.28 -9.69
N SER A 177 -4.16 16.66 -9.71
CA SER A 177 -3.53 17.35 -10.85
C SER A 177 -2.30 16.63 -11.40
N HIS A 178 -1.98 15.45 -10.88
CA HIS A 178 -0.91 14.62 -11.41
C HIS A 178 -1.49 13.25 -11.78
N THR A 179 -1.13 12.77 -12.96
CA THR A 179 -1.57 11.47 -13.47
C THR A 179 -0.37 10.55 -13.48
N TRP A 180 -0.36 9.51 -12.65
CA TRP A 180 0.59 8.41 -12.78
C TRP A 180 0.32 7.67 -14.09
N SER A 181 1.30 7.55 -14.96
CA SER A 181 1.16 6.92 -16.27
C SER A 181 2.36 6.03 -16.56
N LEU A 182 2.13 4.99 -17.37
CA LEU A 182 3.20 4.18 -17.91
C LEU A 182 4.14 5.05 -18.75
N VAL A 183 5.44 5.00 -18.44
CA VAL A 183 6.48 5.72 -19.19
C VAL A 183 7.46 4.80 -19.90
N GLY A 184 7.56 3.55 -19.46
CA GLY A 184 8.46 2.54 -20.03
C GLY A 184 8.17 1.17 -19.46
N SER A 185 8.66 0.14 -20.15
CA SER A 185 8.56 -1.24 -19.68
C SER A 185 9.71 -2.10 -20.21
N PHE A 186 9.99 -3.19 -19.50
CA PHE A 186 10.94 -4.24 -19.85
C PHE A 186 10.21 -5.59 -19.88
N HIS A 187 10.57 -6.45 -20.83
CA HIS A 187 10.02 -7.80 -20.93
C HIS A 187 11.07 -8.79 -20.41
N SER A 188 10.78 -9.41 -19.27
CA SER A 188 11.63 -10.45 -18.68
C SER A 188 11.43 -11.79 -19.40
N ALA A 189 10.17 -12.07 -19.76
CA ALA A 189 9.79 -13.25 -20.52
C ALA A 189 10.40 -13.28 -21.94
N PRO A 190 10.70 -14.47 -22.49
CA PRO A 190 11.14 -14.64 -23.86
C PRO A 190 10.15 -14.08 -24.89
N ILE A 191 10.68 -13.57 -26.01
CA ILE A 191 9.86 -13.10 -27.13
C ILE A 191 9.03 -14.26 -27.68
N GLY A 192 7.71 -14.13 -27.61
CA GLY A 192 6.75 -15.05 -28.23
C GLY A 192 5.95 -15.92 -27.26
N CYS A 193 6.13 -15.75 -25.95
CA CYS A 193 5.18 -16.27 -24.97
C CYS A 193 3.83 -15.55 -25.16
N ASP A 194 2.73 -16.31 -25.14
CA ASP A 194 1.38 -15.78 -25.38
C ASP A 194 0.73 -15.38 -24.04
N MET A 195 0.41 -14.10 -23.92
CA MET A 195 -0.18 -13.46 -22.74
C MET A 195 -1.59 -13.98 -22.38
N GLY A 196 -2.17 -14.85 -23.20
CA GLY A 196 -3.52 -15.39 -23.03
C GLY A 196 -3.64 -16.86 -22.62
N GLU A 197 -2.51 -17.57 -22.43
CA GLU A 197 -2.48 -19.00 -22.05
C GLU A 197 -1.53 -19.29 -20.86
N ASP A 198 -1.25 -18.30 -20.00
CA ASP A 198 -0.38 -18.40 -18.82
C ASP A 198 1.07 -18.86 -19.12
N GLU A 199 1.50 -18.81 -20.40
CA GLU A 199 2.83 -19.24 -20.82
C GLU A 199 3.98 -18.31 -20.37
N CYS A 200 3.67 -17.19 -19.71
CA CYS A 200 4.66 -16.18 -19.25
C CYS A 200 4.64 -15.94 -17.73
N GLU A 201 3.92 -16.75 -16.96
CA GLU A 201 3.87 -16.66 -15.49
C GLU A 201 5.26 -16.91 -14.85
N GLY A 202 5.53 -16.29 -13.69
CA GLY A 202 6.78 -16.43 -12.93
C GLY A 202 8.04 -15.79 -13.52
N TYR A 203 7.96 -15.09 -14.67
CA TYR A 203 9.14 -14.43 -15.26
C TYR A 203 9.46 -13.07 -14.64
N ALA A 204 8.52 -12.43 -13.96
CA ALA A 204 8.72 -11.11 -13.34
C ALA A 204 7.84 -10.95 -12.08
N GLU A 205 8.45 -11.14 -10.92
CA GLU A 205 7.75 -11.24 -9.64
C GLU A 205 8.13 -10.10 -8.70
N VAL A 206 9.07 -10.29 -7.77
CA VAL A 206 9.47 -9.27 -6.79
C VAL A 206 10.50 -8.29 -7.36
N PRO A 207 10.21 -6.97 -7.46
CA PRO A 207 11.20 -5.97 -7.85
C PRO A 207 11.83 -5.25 -6.64
N ALA A 208 13.11 -4.92 -6.76
CA ALA A 208 13.84 -4.01 -5.88
C ALA A 208 14.70 -3.04 -6.68
N TYR A 209 15.18 -1.95 -6.07
CA TYR A 209 15.93 -0.91 -6.78
C TYR A 209 17.13 -0.39 -5.98
N ASP A 210 18.27 -0.26 -6.65
CA ASP A 210 19.46 0.40 -6.11
C ASP A 210 19.63 1.81 -6.70
N VAL A 211 19.69 2.80 -5.80
CA VAL A 211 19.78 4.23 -6.15
C VAL A 211 21.10 4.59 -6.81
N VAL A 212 22.21 4.01 -6.37
CA VAL A 212 23.55 4.42 -6.80
C VAL A 212 23.87 3.90 -8.20
N SER A 213 23.57 2.63 -8.45
CA SER A 213 23.77 1.99 -9.76
C SER A 213 22.63 2.26 -10.75
N GLN A 214 21.48 2.76 -10.26
CA GLN A 214 20.26 2.99 -11.05
C GLN A 214 19.77 1.70 -11.72
N ARG A 215 19.76 0.61 -10.94
CA ARG A 215 19.37 -0.72 -11.42
C ARG A 215 18.19 -1.23 -10.63
N ALA A 216 17.24 -1.82 -11.34
CA ALA A 216 16.24 -2.68 -10.74
C ALA A 216 16.73 -4.13 -10.71
N PHE A 217 16.33 -4.87 -9.71
CA PHE A 217 16.56 -6.30 -9.54
C PHE A 217 15.18 -6.94 -9.48
N VAL A 218 14.87 -7.85 -10.39
CA VAL A 218 13.55 -8.46 -10.50
C VAL A 218 13.68 -9.96 -10.48
N VAL A 219 12.96 -10.62 -9.59
CA VAL A 219 12.90 -12.08 -9.53
C VAL A 219 12.25 -12.63 -10.81
N ASN A 220 12.87 -13.69 -11.33
CA ASN A 220 12.39 -14.49 -12.44
C ASN A 220 12.55 -15.95 -12.00
N ALA A 221 11.54 -16.46 -11.30
CA ALA A 221 11.52 -17.79 -10.71
C ALA A 221 11.59 -18.89 -11.78
N GLU A 222 10.89 -18.71 -12.90
CA GLU A 222 10.87 -19.66 -14.03
C GLU A 222 12.28 -19.95 -14.60
N ASP A 223 13.13 -18.92 -14.74
CA ASP A 223 14.53 -19.10 -15.16
C ASP A 223 15.49 -19.36 -13.98
N SER A 224 14.98 -19.45 -12.74
CA SER A 224 15.75 -19.48 -11.48
C SER A 224 16.81 -18.37 -11.44
N SER A 225 16.39 -17.14 -11.66
CA SER A 225 17.30 -16.00 -11.84
C SER A 225 16.76 -14.69 -11.28
N VAL A 226 17.66 -13.70 -11.20
CA VAL A 226 17.31 -12.31 -10.92
C VAL A 226 17.76 -11.46 -12.10
N ASP A 227 16.83 -10.77 -12.73
CA ASP A 227 17.10 -9.82 -13.79
C ASP A 227 17.59 -8.49 -13.21
N ILE A 228 18.82 -8.12 -13.58
CA ILE A 228 19.40 -6.82 -13.28
C ILE A 228 19.11 -5.92 -14.48
N ILE A 229 18.22 -4.95 -14.29
CA ILE A 229 17.71 -4.06 -15.33
C ILE A 229 18.31 -2.67 -15.12
N ASP A 230 18.95 -2.12 -16.15
CA ASP A 230 19.41 -0.73 -16.18
C ASP A 230 18.20 0.19 -16.32
N MET A 231 18.00 1.05 -15.32
CA MET A 231 16.88 2.00 -15.22
C MET A 231 17.32 3.44 -15.44
N SER A 232 18.58 3.69 -15.87
CA SER A 232 19.12 5.04 -16.05
C SER A 232 18.30 5.90 -17.02
N THR A 233 17.54 5.26 -17.92
CA THR A 233 16.49 5.86 -18.73
C THR A 233 15.16 5.15 -18.44
N PRO A 234 14.33 5.66 -17.49
CA PRO A 234 13.11 4.97 -17.05
C PRO A 234 12.09 4.68 -18.17
N SER A 235 12.11 5.44 -19.26
CA SER A 235 11.25 5.21 -20.42
C SER A 235 11.74 4.12 -21.37
N MET A 236 12.96 3.60 -21.15
CA MET A 236 13.57 2.55 -21.98
C MET A 236 14.50 1.69 -21.11
N PRO A 237 13.94 0.97 -20.13
CA PRO A 237 14.73 0.05 -19.31
C PRO A 237 15.35 -1.06 -20.18
N THR A 238 16.54 -1.51 -19.83
CA THR A 238 17.26 -2.55 -20.59
C THR A 238 17.93 -3.57 -19.69
N LEU A 239 17.99 -4.83 -20.12
CA LEU A 239 18.71 -5.86 -19.38
C LEU A 239 20.20 -5.51 -19.27
N HIS A 240 20.70 -5.36 -18.05
CA HIS A 240 22.12 -5.25 -17.78
C HIS A 240 22.76 -6.65 -17.70
N TYR A 241 22.18 -7.52 -16.88
CA TYR A 241 22.68 -8.86 -16.62
C TYR A 241 21.57 -9.74 -16.04
N ARG A 242 21.51 -11.01 -16.45
CA ARG A 242 20.65 -12.02 -15.82
C ARG A 242 21.49 -12.85 -14.86
N LEU A 243 21.22 -12.72 -13.56
CA LEU A 243 21.93 -13.42 -12.49
C LEU A 243 21.26 -14.77 -12.25
N VAL A 244 21.87 -15.85 -12.75
CA VAL A 244 21.37 -17.22 -12.52
C VAL A 244 21.66 -17.65 -11.07
N ILE A 245 20.64 -18.11 -10.37
CA ILE A 245 20.71 -18.66 -9.02
C ILE A 245 20.77 -20.19 -9.12
N SER A 246 21.97 -20.75 -9.03
CA SER A 246 22.19 -22.19 -9.23
C SER A 246 21.82 -23.08 -8.03
N ASN A 247 21.40 -22.47 -6.92
CA ASN A 247 21.27 -23.13 -5.63
C ASN A 247 19.83 -23.44 -5.25
N GLY A 248 18.86 -23.01 -6.06
CA GLY A 248 17.45 -23.06 -5.75
C GLY A 248 16.69 -22.00 -6.53
N GLU A 249 15.41 -21.88 -6.24
CA GLU A 249 14.50 -20.89 -6.81
C GLU A 249 14.57 -19.60 -5.99
N PRO A 250 14.82 -18.43 -6.62
CA PRO A 250 14.69 -17.16 -5.93
C PRO A 250 13.22 -16.78 -5.80
N ASN A 251 12.73 -16.54 -4.57
CA ASN A 251 11.36 -16.08 -4.34
C ASN A 251 11.29 -14.55 -4.17
N SER A 252 12.33 -13.96 -3.57
CA SER A 252 12.31 -12.53 -3.25
C SER A 252 13.69 -11.88 -3.36
N VAL A 253 13.70 -10.58 -3.69
CA VAL A 253 14.89 -9.75 -3.75
C VAL A 253 14.65 -8.42 -3.03
N ALA A 254 15.67 -7.96 -2.32
CA ALA A 254 15.69 -6.62 -1.71
C ALA A 254 17.05 -5.94 -1.90
N VAL A 255 17.05 -4.62 -1.82
CA VAL A 255 18.27 -3.81 -1.84
C VAL A 255 18.35 -2.98 -0.56
N SER A 256 19.43 -3.12 0.17
CA SER A 256 19.69 -2.32 1.37
C SER A 256 20.10 -0.88 1.02
N SER A 257 20.01 0.02 2.00
CA SER A 257 20.43 1.42 1.87
C SER A 257 21.92 1.63 1.53
N ASN A 258 22.75 0.57 1.60
CA ASN A 258 24.17 0.62 1.23
C ASN A 258 24.50 -0.09 -0.10
N GLY A 259 23.49 -0.55 -0.84
CA GLY A 259 23.64 -1.22 -2.14
C GLY A 259 23.94 -2.71 -2.06
N LEU A 260 23.82 -3.34 -0.88
CA LEU A 260 23.81 -4.81 -0.80
C LEU A 260 22.48 -5.36 -1.31
N VAL A 261 22.54 -6.29 -2.26
CA VAL A 261 21.39 -7.01 -2.81
C VAL A 261 21.22 -8.32 -2.08
N GLY A 262 20.07 -8.56 -1.46
CA GLY A 262 19.72 -9.82 -0.79
C GLY A 262 18.69 -10.59 -1.60
N VAL A 263 18.84 -11.91 -1.70
CA VAL A 263 17.93 -12.81 -2.40
C VAL A 263 17.55 -13.96 -1.45
N ALA A 264 16.25 -14.17 -1.23
CA ALA A 264 15.71 -15.35 -0.57
C ALA A 264 15.62 -16.49 -1.59
N VAL A 265 16.13 -17.68 -1.24
CA VAL A 265 16.27 -18.80 -2.17
C VAL A 265 15.75 -20.09 -1.54
N ALA A 266 14.66 -20.61 -2.10
CA ALA A 266 14.10 -21.93 -1.80
C ALA A 266 14.91 -23.04 -2.46
N VAL A 267 15.21 -24.11 -1.72
CA VAL A 267 15.93 -25.28 -2.24
C VAL A 267 14.92 -26.38 -2.62
N ASP A 268 15.35 -27.36 -3.41
CA ASP A 268 14.53 -28.55 -3.74
C ASP A 268 14.98 -29.76 -2.89
N PRO A 269 14.09 -30.37 -2.08
CA PRO A 269 12.68 -30.01 -1.87
C PRO A 269 12.50 -28.76 -0.99
N LYS A 270 11.39 -28.02 -1.15
CA LYS A 270 11.13 -26.74 -0.46
C LYS A 270 11.08 -26.85 1.07
N GLN A 271 10.81 -28.05 1.59
CA GLN A 271 10.84 -28.38 3.02
C GLN A 271 12.26 -28.39 3.63
N ASP A 272 13.31 -28.48 2.82
CA ASP A 272 14.69 -28.36 3.31
C ASP A 272 15.05 -26.87 3.55
N ASN A 273 16.00 -26.62 4.45
CA ASN A 273 16.48 -25.26 4.70
C ASN A 273 17.05 -24.62 3.43
N GLY A 274 16.51 -23.46 3.05
CA GLY A 274 16.98 -22.65 1.95
C GLY A 274 18.14 -21.73 2.31
N LEU A 275 18.34 -20.69 1.50
CA LEU A 275 19.47 -19.77 1.60
C LEU A 275 19.02 -18.32 1.56
N ALA A 276 19.78 -17.47 2.25
CA ALA A 276 19.84 -16.04 1.98
C ALA A 276 21.17 -15.75 1.28
N MET A 277 21.11 -15.29 0.03
CA MET A 277 22.27 -14.99 -0.80
C MET A 277 22.44 -13.48 -0.96
N PHE A 278 23.68 -13.00 -0.88
CA PHE A 278 23.98 -11.57 -0.92
C PHE A 278 24.96 -11.23 -2.04
N PHE A 279 24.60 -10.24 -2.85
CA PHE A 279 25.34 -9.82 -4.03
C PHE A 279 25.67 -8.33 -3.98
N ASP A 280 26.73 -7.93 -4.68
CA ASP A 280 26.86 -6.52 -5.08
C ASP A 280 25.91 -6.19 -6.24
N THR A 281 25.82 -4.91 -6.59
CA THR A 281 24.89 -4.43 -7.62
C THR A 281 25.25 -4.85 -9.04
N ASP A 282 26.46 -5.39 -9.26
CA ASP A 282 26.89 -6.02 -10.53
C ASP A 282 26.56 -7.53 -10.57
N GLY A 283 25.93 -8.07 -9.52
CA GLY A 283 25.54 -9.48 -9.43
C GLY A 283 26.66 -10.41 -8.96
N THR A 284 27.73 -9.88 -8.35
CA THR A 284 28.80 -10.70 -7.76
C THR A 284 28.40 -11.16 -6.37
N LEU A 285 28.40 -12.48 -6.12
CA LEU A 285 28.13 -13.03 -4.80
C LEU A 285 29.20 -12.57 -3.79
N VAL A 286 28.77 -11.90 -2.72
CA VAL A 286 29.63 -11.41 -1.63
C VAL A 286 29.45 -12.18 -0.33
N GLY A 287 28.33 -12.88 -0.16
CA GLY A 287 28.07 -13.71 1.01
C GLY A 287 26.83 -14.58 0.83
N SER A 288 26.72 -15.64 1.63
CA SER A 288 25.53 -16.48 1.70
C SER A 288 25.43 -17.13 3.06
N ILE A 289 24.22 -17.33 3.57
CA ILE A 289 23.97 -18.03 4.83
C ILE A 289 22.72 -18.90 4.71
N VAL A 290 22.66 -19.97 5.51
CA VAL A 290 21.48 -20.85 5.56
C VAL A 290 20.34 -20.12 6.25
N ALA A 291 19.15 -20.22 5.66
CA ALA A 291 17.89 -19.71 6.17
C ALA A 291 16.99 -20.88 6.68
N GLY A 292 15.71 -20.60 6.94
CA GLY A 292 14.70 -21.62 7.26
C GLY A 292 14.24 -22.41 6.02
N ALA A 293 13.24 -23.26 6.19
CA ALA A 293 12.60 -23.98 5.07
C ALA A 293 11.71 -23.01 4.29
N LEU A 294 11.73 -23.10 2.95
CA LEU A 294 11.06 -22.19 2.03
C LEU A 294 11.26 -20.69 2.39
N PRO A 295 12.47 -20.13 2.22
CA PRO A 295 12.68 -18.70 2.38
C PRO A 295 11.95 -17.96 1.27
N ASP A 296 10.90 -17.27 1.65
CA ASP A 296 9.99 -16.63 0.72
C ASP A 296 10.37 -15.17 0.51
N MET A 297 10.13 -14.33 1.51
CA MET A 297 10.47 -12.91 1.45
C MET A 297 11.81 -12.56 2.11
N ILE A 298 12.54 -11.61 1.52
CA ILE A 298 13.68 -10.93 2.16
C ILE A 298 13.49 -9.42 2.19
N THR A 299 13.84 -8.80 3.32
CA THR A 299 13.91 -7.34 3.45
C THR A 299 15.09 -6.91 4.32
N PHE A 300 15.37 -5.61 4.37
CA PHE A 300 16.41 -5.03 5.21
C PHE A 300 15.82 -4.10 6.27
N THR A 301 16.52 -3.98 7.40
CA THR A 301 16.29 -2.84 8.30
C THR A 301 16.59 -1.52 7.59
N ASN A 302 15.93 -0.44 8.00
CA ASN A 302 16.08 0.87 7.36
C ASN A 302 17.55 1.35 7.39
N ASP A 303 18.27 1.04 8.48
CA ASP A 303 19.70 1.32 8.63
C ASP A 303 20.63 0.41 7.80
N GLY A 304 20.11 -0.62 7.13
CA GLY A 304 20.83 -1.57 6.29
C GLY A 304 21.79 -2.50 7.04
N THR A 305 21.69 -2.60 8.37
CA THR A 305 22.59 -3.44 9.19
C THR A 305 22.10 -4.88 9.34
N LYS A 306 20.81 -5.14 9.14
CA LYS A 306 20.23 -6.48 9.17
C LYS A 306 19.43 -6.78 7.90
N ALA A 307 19.48 -8.04 7.49
CA ALA A 307 18.50 -8.63 6.59
C ALA A 307 17.56 -9.54 7.39
N LEU A 308 16.29 -9.55 7.04
CA LEU A 308 15.24 -10.37 7.62
C LEU A 308 14.67 -11.24 6.52
N VAL A 309 14.55 -12.54 6.77
CA VAL A 309 14.02 -13.50 5.80
C VAL A 309 12.86 -14.24 6.42
N ALA A 310 11.67 -14.11 5.84
CA ALA A 310 10.53 -14.92 6.18
C ALA A 310 10.74 -16.32 5.60
N ASN A 311 10.46 -17.35 6.39
CA ASN A 311 10.60 -18.73 5.95
C ASN A 311 9.30 -19.42 6.33
N GLU A 312 8.49 -19.69 5.34
CA GLU A 312 7.12 -20.17 5.51
C GLU A 312 7.13 -21.50 6.24
N GLY A 313 7.98 -22.43 5.78
CA GLY A 313 8.02 -23.77 6.34
C GLY A 313 6.83 -24.64 5.94
N GLU A 314 6.27 -24.41 4.75
CA GLU A 314 5.14 -25.14 4.21
C GLU A 314 5.31 -26.67 4.18
N PRO A 315 4.19 -27.42 4.32
CA PRO A 315 4.17 -28.86 4.16
C PRO A 315 4.46 -29.30 2.72
N ASP A 316 4.89 -30.55 2.56
CA ASP A 316 4.91 -31.19 1.23
C ASP A 316 3.48 -31.51 0.74
N ASP A 317 3.31 -31.74 -0.55
CA ASP A 317 1.97 -31.97 -1.17
C ASP A 317 1.18 -33.11 -0.50
N ASP A 318 1.86 -34.15 -0.03
CA ASP A 318 1.26 -35.29 0.68
C ASP A 318 0.93 -34.97 2.17
N TYR A 319 1.31 -33.80 2.67
CA TYR A 319 1.16 -33.33 4.05
C TYR A 319 1.83 -34.23 5.11
N VAL A 320 2.99 -34.80 4.76
CA VAL A 320 3.77 -35.75 5.59
C VAL A 320 4.98 -35.08 6.23
N VAL A 321 5.64 -34.18 5.51
CA VAL A 321 6.78 -33.39 5.96
C VAL A 321 6.32 -31.96 6.09
N ASP A 322 6.11 -31.54 7.33
CA ASP A 322 5.63 -30.21 7.71
C ASP A 322 6.69 -29.57 8.63
N PRO A 323 7.62 -28.77 8.07
CA PRO A 323 8.65 -28.03 8.80
C PRO A 323 8.06 -27.03 9.81
N VAL A 324 8.93 -26.23 10.44
CA VAL A 324 8.47 -25.13 11.29
C VAL A 324 8.74 -23.81 10.59
N GLY A 325 7.74 -22.96 10.49
CA GLY A 325 7.90 -21.59 10.04
C GLY A 325 8.79 -20.78 10.98
N SER A 326 9.48 -19.79 10.42
CA SER A 326 10.45 -18.98 11.17
C SER A 326 10.90 -17.72 10.43
N VAL A 327 11.60 -16.83 11.14
CA VAL A 327 12.30 -15.69 10.55
C VAL A 327 13.81 -15.81 10.77
N THR A 328 14.60 -15.69 9.71
CA THR A 328 16.07 -15.63 9.81
C THR A 328 16.50 -14.17 9.93
N VAL A 329 17.06 -13.79 11.08
CA VAL A 329 17.61 -12.44 11.31
C VAL A 329 19.12 -12.47 11.10
N ILE A 330 19.60 -11.76 10.08
CA ILE A 330 20.99 -11.83 9.60
C ILE A 330 21.67 -10.48 9.85
N ASP A 331 22.80 -10.48 10.56
CA ASP A 331 23.70 -9.32 10.60
C ASP A 331 24.51 -9.28 9.29
N VAL A 332 24.30 -8.22 8.52
CA VAL A 332 24.92 -8.01 7.20
C VAL A 332 25.95 -6.87 7.22
N SER A 333 26.34 -6.39 8.41
CA SER A 333 27.34 -5.32 8.55
C SER A 333 28.73 -5.72 8.02
N ASP A 334 29.03 -7.02 7.97
CA ASP A 334 30.19 -7.62 7.31
C ASP A 334 29.79 -8.87 6.54
N THR A 335 29.66 -8.74 5.22
CA THR A 335 29.28 -9.83 4.31
C THR A 335 30.31 -10.97 4.24
N THR A 336 31.54 -10.74 4.70
CA THR A 336 32.57 -11.79 4.79
C THR A 336 32.45 -12.65 6.04
N SER A 337 31.62 -12.24 7.00
CA SER A 337 31.43 -12.90 8.29
C SER A 337 29.98 -12.80 8.77
N LEU A 338 29.04 -13.17 7.91
CA LEU A 338 27.61 -13.19 8.23
C LEU A 338 27.31 -14.02 9.49
N THR A 339 26.40 -13.51 10.31
CA THR A 339 25.83 -14.25 11.45
C THR A 339 24.33 -14.15 11.39
N ALA A 340 23.64 -15.26 11.68
CA ALA A 340 22.19 -15.33 11.66
C ALA A 340 21.63 -15.93 12.96
N THR A 341 20.43 -15.49 13.31
CA THR A 341 19.58 -16.09 14.34
C THR A 341 18.29 -16.56 13.67
N GLN A 342 18.01 -17.87 13.72
CA GLN A 342 16.70 -18.40 13.35
C GLN A 342 15.73 -18.18 14.51
N VAL A 343 14.68 -17.41 14.28
CA VAL A 343 13.64 -17.10 15.27
C VAL A 343 12.38 -17.87 14.86
N GLY A 344 11.99 -18.88 15.64
CA GLY A 344 10.79 -19.68 15.37
C GLY A 344 9.72 -19.52 16.46
N PHE A 345 8.60 -20.23 16.29
CA PHE A 345 7.42 -20.07 17.13
C PHE A 345 7.21 -21.16 18.19
N THR A 346 8.21 -22.03 18.42
CA THR A 346 8.06 -23.18 19.34
C THR A 346 7.62 -22.79 20.76
N SER A 347 7.98 -21.58 21.24
CA SER A 347 7.53 -21.07 22.54
C SER A 347 6.02 -20.81 22.63
N PHE A 348 5.32 -20.77 21.50
CA PHE A 348 3.88 -20.58 21.40
C PHE A 348 3.10 -21.89 21.32
N ASN A 349 3.76 -23.06 21.18
CA ASN A 349 3.08 -24.36 21.12
C ASN A 349 2.19 -24.63 22.34
N SER A 350 2.56 -24.14 23.53
CA SER A 350 1.73 -24.27 24.74
C SER A 350 0.59 -23.25 24.83
N GLN A 351 0.50 -22.31 23.88
CA GLN A 351 -0.47 -21.21 23.83
C GLN A 351 -1.53 -21.41 22.74
N MET A 352 -1.53 -22.52 22.01
CA MET A 352 -2.49 -22.87 20.93
C MET A 352 -3.94 -22.49 21.28
N ALA A 353 -4.49 -23.05 22.36
CA ALA A 353 -5.86 -22.75 22.78
C ALA A 353 -6.14 -21.27 23.13
N THR A 354 -5.11 -20.49 23.49
CA THR A 354 -5.25 -19.04 23.72
C THR A 354 -5.20 -18.27 22.41
N LEU A 355 -4.36 -18.69 21.46
CA LEU A 355 -4.26 -18.10 20.13
C LEU A 355 -5.54 -18.34 19.32
N GLU A 356 -6.05 -19.57 19.31
CA GLU A 356 -7.33 -19.94 18.70
C GLU A 356 -8.48 -19.13 19.30
N ALA A 357 -8.55 -19.04 20.64
CA ALA A 357 -9.58 -18.22 21.32
C ALA A 357 -9.49 -16.72 21.02
N ASN A 358 -8.34 -16.25 20.54
CA ASN A 358 -8.13 -14.87 20.09
C ASN A 358 -8.33 -14.71 18.57
N GLY A 359 -8.68 -15.77 17.85
CA GLY A 359 -8.99 -15.77 16.43
C GLY A 359 -7.80 -16.04 15.50
N VAL A 360 -6.66 -16.51 16.02
CA VAL A 360 -5.56 -16.99 15.16
C VAL A 360 -5.93 -18.37 14.65
N ARG A 361 -5.88 -18.57 13.33
CA ARG A 361 -6.21 -19.85 12.72
C ARG A 361 -5.03 -20.82 12.91
N ILE A 362 -5.29 -21.99 13.47
CA ILE A 362 -4.33 -23.08 13.62
C ILE A 362 -5.07 -24.36 13.25
N PHE A 363 -4.82 -24.90 12.07
CA PHE A 363 -5.75 -25.83 11.44
C PHE A 363 -5.13 -26.96 10.62
N GLY A 364 -3.83 -26.91 10.40
CA GLY A 364 -3.03 -27.96 9.78
C GLY A 364 -3.18 -29.30 10.51
N PRO A 365 -3.36 -30.43 9.78
CA PRO A 365 -3.57 -31.76 10.34
C PRO A 365 -2.54 -32.20 11.40
N GLY A 366 -2.90 -32.04 12.68
CA GLY A 366 -2.05 -32.46 13.80
C GLY A 366 -0.80 -31.60 14.02
N ALA A 367 -0.76 -30.42 13.41
CA ALA A 367 0.33 -29.48 13.52
C ALA A 367 0.47 -28.91 14.95
N THR A 368 1.69 -28.52 15.31
CA THR A 368 1.89 -27.60 16.44
C THR A 368 1.77 -26.17 15.94
N VAL A 369 1.55 -25.20 16.84
CA VAL A 369 1.56 -23.77 16.46
C VAL A 369 2.79 -23.41 15.61
N ALA A 370 3.97 -23.92 15.95
CA ALA A 370 5.18 -23.59 15.20
C ALA A 370 5.30 -24.23 13.82
N GLN A 371 4.54 -25.29 13.54
CA GLN A 371 4.46 -25.88 12.22
C GLN A 371 3.37 -25.18 11.41
N ASP A 372 2.25 -24.90 12.05
CA ASP A 372 1.10 -24.26 11.43
C ASP A 372 1.29 -22.78 11.09
N LEU A 373 2.23 -22.09 11.71
CA LEU A 373 2.46 -20.68 11.41
C LEU A 373 3.45 -20.57 10.25
N GLU A 374 3.01 -19.96 9.13
CA GLU A 374 3.77 -19.81 7.89
C GLU A 374 4.10 -18.31 7.65
N PRO A 375 5.31 -17.84 8.01
CA PRO A 375 5.74 -16.46 7.71
C PRO A 375 6.02 -16.23 6.23
N GLU A 376 5.34 -15.26 5.61
CA GLU A 376 5.54 -14.91 4.19
C GLU A 376 6.10 -13.50 4.06
N TYR A 377 5.44 -12.47 4.60
CA TYR A 377 5.86 -11.08 4.38
C TYR A 377 6.36 -10.37 5.65
N ILE A 378 7.29 -9.42 5.51
CA ILE A 378 7.86 -8.65 6.63
C ILE A 378 7.81 -7.14 6.39
N ALA A 379 7.12 -6.41 7.28
CA ALA A 379 7.14 -4.95 7.33
C ALA A 379 7.97 -4.44 8.51
N VAL A 380 9.09 -3.77 8.24
CA VAL A 380 9.99 -3.20 9.28
C VAL A 380 9.43 -1.87 9.78
N ALA A 381 9.39 -1.65 11.10
CA ALA A 381 8.96 -0.37 11.66
C ALA A 381 9.97 0.73 11.35
N GLY A 382 9.50 1.97 11.17
CA GLY A 382 10.35 3.09 10.73
C GLY A 382 11.50 3.50 11.67
N ASP A 383 11.54 2.96 12.89
CA ASP A 383 12.61 3.18 13.87
C ASP A 383 13.55 1.97 14.08
N ASP A 384 13.40 0.92 13.25
CA ASP A 384 14.14 -0.35 13.34
C ASP A 384 14.02 -1.07 14.70
N SER A 385 13.02 -0.74 15.52
CA SER A 385 12.82 -1.40 16.82
C SER A 385 12.16 -2.77 16.69
N THR A 386 11.23 -2.90 15.74
CA THR A 386 10.41 -4.08 15.52
C THR A 386 10.17 -4.33 14.04
N ALA A 387 9.81 -5.56 13.71
CA ALA A 387 9.25 -5.92 12.41
C ALA A 387 7.92 -6.66 12.62
N THR A 388 6.95 -6.42 11.75
CA THR A 388 5.67 -7.13 11.72
C THR A 388 5.76 -8.18 10.62
N ILE A 389 5.38 -9.41 10.95
CA ILE A 389 5.48 -10.59 10.08
C ILE A 389 4.06 -11.02 9.76
N VAL A 390 3.74 -11.16 8.47
CA VAL A 390 2.48 -11.68 7.96
C VAL A 390 2.52 -13.21 7.94
N MET A 391 1.39 -13.82 8.29
CA MET A 391 1.12 -15.25 8.14
C MET A 391 -0.28 -15.38 7.56
N GLN A 392 -0.38 -15.43 6.24
CA GLN A 392 -1.58 -15.20 5.46
C GLN A 392 -2.67 -16.23 5.77
N GLU A 393 -2.34 -17.52 5.73
CA GLU A 393 -3.26 -18.65 5.97
C GLU A 393 -3.79 -18.59 7.40
N ASN A 394 -2.93 -18.16 8.33
CA ASN A 394 -3.28 -18.03 9.74
C ASN A 394 -4.14 -16.79 10.04
N ASN A 395 -4.36 -15.92 9.04
CA ASN A 395 -5.05 -14.64 9.17
C ASN A 395 -4.52 -13.80 10.34
N ALA A 396 -3.19 -13.77 10.49
CA ALA A 396 -2.53 -13.25 11.67
C ALA A 396 -1.21 -12.54 11.33
N VAL A 397 -0.73 -11.75 12.29
CA VAL A 397 0.61 -11.17 12.26
C VAL A 397 1.38 -11.46 13.53
N ALA A 398 2.70 -11.56 13.43
CA ALA A 398 3.60 -11.67 14.57
C ALA A 398 4.50 -10.43 14.70
N THR A 399 4.86 -10.07 15.93
CA THR A 399 5.79 -8.97 16.20
C THR A 399 7.17 -9.52 16.56
N LEU A 400 8.20 -9.15 15.79
CA LEU A 400 9.60 -9.43 16.07
C LEU A 400 10.28 -8.22 16.71
N ASP A 401 10.85 -8.40 17.90
CA ASP A 401 11.76 -7.41 18.52
C ASP A 401 13.18 -7.58 17.94
N LEU A 402 13.65 -6.56 17.22
CA LEU A 402 14.92 -6.59 16.49
C LEU A 402 16.15 -6.38 17.40
N SER A 403 15.94 -5.97 18.64
CA SER A 403 17.02 -5.80 19.63
C SER A 403 17.36 -7.12 20.33
N THR A 404 16.36 -7.97 20.52
CA THR A 404 16.47 -9.26 21.20
C THR A 404 16.40 -10.46 20.25
N ASN A 405 15.96 -10.25 19.01
CA ASN A 405 15.64 -11.28 18.02
C ASN A 405 14.64 -12.31 18.60
N THR A 406 13.51 -11.81 19.12
CA THR A 406 12.45 -12.66 19.68
C THR A 406 11.07 -12.23 19.20
N ILE A 407 10.19 -13.21 18.98
CA ILE A 407 8.76 -12.95 18.74
C ILE A 407 8.10 -12.60 20.08
N THR A 408 7.45 -11.43 20.13
CA THR A 408 6.86 -10.88 21.36
C THR A 408 5.34 -11.01 21.43
N GLY A 409 4.68 -11.19 20.28
CA GLY A 409 3.23 -11.32 20.19
C GLY A 409 2.79 -11.92 18.85
N ILE A 410 1.59 -12.48 18.84
CA ILE A 410 0.86 -12.94 17.66
C ILE A 410 -0.55 -12.37 17.79
N HIS A 411 -1.03 -11.69 16.74
CA HIS A 411 -2.31 -10.99 16.70
C HIS A 411 -3.12 -11.47 15.51
N ALA A 412 -4.35 -11.92 15.75
CA ALA A 412 -5.30 -12.20 14.68
C ALA A 412 -5.78 -10.91 14.01
N LEU A 413 -6.02 -10.97 12.70
CA LEU A 413 -6.55 -9.84 11.94
C LEU A 413 -8.07 -9.81 11.93
N GLY A 414 -8.70 -10.98 12.12
CA GLY A 414 -10.15 -11.11 12.26
C GLY A 414 -10.88 -11.11 10.92
N PHE A 415 -12.13 -10.66 10.94
CA PHE A 415 -13.05 -10.79 9.82
C PHE A 415 -13.65 -9.45 9.41
N LYS A 416 -13.92 -9.31 8.12
CA LYS A 416 -14.72 -8.24 7.53
C LYS A 416 -16.16 -8.70 7.35
N ASP A 417 -17.10 -7.93 7.90
CA ASP A 417 -18.53 -8.25 7.87
C ASP A 417 -19.19 -7.72 6.57
N TYR A 418 -19.66 -8.63 5.74
CA TYR A 418 -20.25 -8.30 4.43
C TYR A 418 -21.72 -7.88 4.51
N SER A 419 -22.36 -7.92 5.68
CA SER A 419 -23.76 -7.47 5.86
C SER A 419 -23.91 -5.95 5.74
N THR A 420 -22.82 -5.21 5.90
CA THR A 420 -22.80 -3.74 5.86
C THR A 420 -22.26 -3.15 4.56
N LEU A 421 -21.84 -4.03 3.64
CA LEU A 421 -21.21 -3.70 2.38
C LEU A 421 -22.09 -4.14 1.21
N SER A 422 -21.73 -3.73 0.01
CA SER A 422 -22.43 -4.08 -1.23
C SER A 422 -21.42 -4.76 -2.16
N LEU A 423 -21.35 -6.09 -2.11
CA LEU A 423 -20.37 -6.90 -2.82
C LEU A 423 -21.06 -7.80 -3.84
N ASP A 424 -20.36 -8.09 -4.93
CA ASP A 424 -20.74 -9.15 -5.84
C ASP A 424 -19.89 -10.37 -5.52
N LEU A 425 -20.52 -11.50 -5.22
CA LEU A 425 -19.85 -12.75 -4.85
C LEU A 425 -20.18 -13.88 -5.85
N SER A 426 -20.80 -13.55 -6.98
CA SER A 426 -21.20 -14.50 -8.01
C SER A 426 -20.47 -14.26 -9.33
N ASP A 427 -20.27 -15.34 -10.07
CA ASP A 427 -19.86 -15.32 -11.48
C ASP A 427 -20.87 -16.08 -12.38
N ARG A 428 -22.10 -16.32 -11.89
CA ARG A 428 -23.14 -17.14 -12.59
C ARG A 428 -24.50 -16.45 -12.77
N ASP A 429 -24.61 -15.20 -12.37
CA ASP A 429 -25.83 -14.38 -12.45
C ASP A 429 -25.92 -13.53 -13.73
N GLY A 430 -24.86 -13.49 -14.53
CA GLY A 430 -24.84 -12.88 -15.87
C GLY A 430 -24.45 -11.40 -15.88
N GLY A 431 -23.79 -10.89 -14.83
CA GLY A 431 -23.19 -9.55 -14.82
C GLY A 431 -22.81 -9.11 -13.40
N VAL A 432 -22.45 -7.85 -13.23
CA VAL A 432 -22.11 -7.32 -11.90
C VAL A 432 -23.38 -7.04 -11.10
N ASN A 433 -23.61 -7.76 -10.00
CA ASN A 433 -24.79 -7.62 -9.14
C ASN A 433 -24.43 -7.45 -7.66
N PHE A 434 -24.15 -6.21 -7.27
CA PHE A 434 -23.84 -5.88 -5.89
C PHE A 434 -25.01 -6.08 -4.92
N GLN A 435 -24.74 -6.81 -3.84
CA GLN A 435 -25.68 -7.13 -2.77
C GLN A 435 -24.99 -7.09 -1.41
N SER A 436 -25.78 -6.89 -0.34
CA SER A 436 -25.33 -7.10 1.03
C SER A 436 -25.57 -8.54 1.44
N TRP A 437 -24.61 -9.15 2.12
CA TRP A 437 -24.65 -10.56 2.46
C TRP A 437 -24.64 -10.77 3.98
N ASP A 438 -25.83 -11.01 4.53
CA ASP A 438 -25.99 -11.36 5.94
C ASP A 438 -25.29 -12.70 6.23
N ASN A 439 -24.62 -12.79 7.39
CA ASN A 439 -23.90 -13.98 7.83
C ASN A 439 -22.78 -14.44 6.88
N VAL A 440 -22.15 -13.51 6.14
CA VAL A 440 -20.96 -13.80 5.32
C VAL A 440 -19.84 -12.89 5.75
N LYS A 441 -18.63 -13.45 5.87
CA LYS A 441 -17.45 -12.70 6.29
C LYS A 441 -16.21 -13.13 5.53
N GLY A 442 -15.42 -12.15 5.09
CA GLY A 442 -14.09 -12.38 4.54
C GLY A 442 -13.01 -12.29 5.60
N MET A 443 -12.01 -13.15 5.55
CA MET A 443 -10.80 -13.06 6.38
C MET A 443 -9.84 -12.02 5.79
N TYR A 444 -9.09 -11.30 6.62
CA TYR A 444 -8.20 -10.25 6.10
C TYR A 444 -6.96 -10.80 5.39
N GLN A 445 -6.40 -11.94 5.82
CA GLN A 445 -5.37 -12.73 5.12
C GLN A 445 -4.51 -11.94 4.12
N PRO A 446 -3.67 -11.03 4.59
CA PRO A 446 -2.88 -10.23 3.68
C PRO A 446 -1.75 -11.05 3.09
N ASP A 447 -1.47 -10.85 1.81
CA ASP A 447 -0.27 -11.35 1.14
C ASP A 447 0.88 -10.36 1.42
N ALA A 448 0.81 -9.16 0.85
CA ALA A 448 1.81 -8.12 1.12
C ALA A 448 1.45 -7.16 2.28
N MET A 449 2.50 -6.64 2.95
CA MET A 449 2.39 -5.55 3.92
C MET A 449 3.57 -4.57 3.87
N THR A 450 3.27 -3.27 3.87
CA THR A 450 4.28 -2.20 3.99
C THR A 450 4.05 -1.35 5.23
N SER A 451 5.08 -0.66 5.70
CA SER A 451 4.99 0.32 6.80
C SER A 451 5.32 1.73 6.33
N PHE A 452 4.74 2.73 7.01
CA PHE A 452 5.13 4.13 6.86
C PHE A 452 4.96 4.89 8.18
N VAL A 453 5.70 5.98 8.34
CA VAL A 453 5.57 6.87 9.51
C VAL A 453 4.70 8.06 9.14
N ALA A 454 3.54 8.18 9.78
CA ALA A 454 2.64 9.31 9.53
C ALA A 454 3.10 10.59 10.25
N SER A 455 2.43 11.71 9.97
CA SER A 455 2.78 13.03 10.55
C SER A 455 2.65 13.13 12.08
N ASP A 456 1.97 12.19 12.73
CA ASP A 456 1.88 12.06 14.19
C ASP A 456 3.11 11.34 14.79
N GLY A 457 4.02 10.82 13.97
CA GLY A 457 5.21 10.08 14.37
C GLY A 457 4.94 8.61 14.72
N ILE A 458 3.74 8.10 14.43
CA ILE A 458 3.39 6.70 14.63
C ILE A 458 3.66 5.91 13.34
N THR A 459 4.18 4.70 13.49
CA THR A 459 4.27 3.72 12.39
C THR A 459 2.89 3.11 12.13
N TYR A 460 2.42 3.28 10.91
CA TYR A 460 1.24 2.62 10.37
C TYR A 460 1.66 1.54 9.38
N TYR A 461 0.78 0.58 9.15
CA TYR A 461 0.99 -0.51 8.21
C TYR A 461 -0.16 -0.52 7.21
N VAL A 462 0.13 -0.83 5.95
CA VAL A 462 -0.89 -1.06 4.91
C VAL A 462 -0.76 -2.51 4.47
N SER A 463 -1.88 -3.24 4.43
CA SER A 463 -1.93 -4.64 4.01
C SER A 463 -2.82 -4.80 2.79
N ALA A 464 -2.42 -5.66 1.87
CA ALA A 464 -3.18 -6.05 0.70
C ALA A 464 -3.85 -7.40 0.98
N ASN A 465 -5.19 -7.43 1.05
CA ASN A 465 -5.96 -8.53 1.63
C ASN A 465 -6.46 -9.50 0.55
N GLU A 466 -5.53 -10.12 -0.19
CA GLU A 466 -5.80 -11.06 -1.28
C GLU A 466 -6.49 -12.32 -0.76
N GLY A 467 -5.74 -13.09 0.04
CA GLY A 467 -6.20 -14.14 0.92
C GLY A 467 -6.06 -15.53 0.33
N ASP A 468 -5.13 -16.32 0.86
CA ASP A 468 -4.85 -17.67 0.36
C ASP A 468 -5.39 -18.79 1.26
N ALA A 469 -5.41 -20.00 0.69
CA ALA A 469 -5.93 -21.21 1.30
C ALA A 469 -4.87 -22.30 1.32
N ARG A 470 -4.91 -23.19 2.33
CA ARG A 470 -4.15 -24.44 2.24
C ARG A 470 -4.88 -25.47 1.37
N ASP A 471 -4.46 -25.58 0.11
CA ASP A 471 -4.98 -26.56 -0.86
C ASP A 471 -3.87 -27.47 -1.41
N TYR A 472 -3.64 -28.59 -0.71
CA TYR A 472 -2.65 -29.60 -1.05
C TYR A 472 -3.30 -30.95 -1.39
N ASP A 473 -2.62 -31.80 -2.16
CA ASP A 473 -3.09 -33.16 -2.51
C ASP A 473 -3.47 -34.00 -1.26
N GLY A 474 -2.70 -33.84 -0.17
CA GLY A 474 -2.89 -34.54 1.10
C GLY A 474 -3.88 -33.86 2.07
N TYR A 475 -4.17 -32.58 1.87
CA TYR A 475 -5.06 -31.78 2.71
C TYR A 475 -5.54 -30.54 1.99
N SER A 476 -6.85 -30.35 1.94
CA SER A 476 -7.46 -29.12 1.45
C SER A 476 -8.46 -28.60 2.48
N GLU A 477 -8.43 -27.30 2.73
CA GLU A 477 -9.45 -26.61 3.52
C GLU A 477 -10.54 -25.94 2.67
N GLU A 478 -10.38 -25.93 1.34
CA GLU A 478 -11.32 -25.27 0.44
C GLU A 478 -12.64 -26.06 0.32
N GLU A 479 -13.74 -25.36 0.51
CA GLU A 479 -15.09 -25.84 0.22
C GLU A 479 -15.88 -24.76 -0.53
N ARG A 480 -16.89 -25.15 -1.30
CA ARG A 480 -17.82 -24.21 -1.94
C ARG A 480 -19.01 -23.94 -1.03
N ALA A 481 -19.49 -22.70 -1.02
CA ALA A 481 -20.56 -22.29 -0.13
C ALA A 481 -21.87 -23.11 -0.27
N ASP A 482 -22.18 -23.62 -1.47
CA ASP A 482 -23.35 -24.48 -1.72
C ASP A 482 -23.17 -25.95 -1.31
N ASP A 483 -21.93 -26.37 -1.07
CA ASP A 483 -21.58 -27.68 -0.53
C ASP A 483 -21.57 -27.69 1.02
N LEU A 484 -21.62 -26.51 1.67
CA LEU A 484 -21.66 -26.38 3.12
C LEU A 484 -22.97 -26.86 3.74
N SER A 485 -22.87 -27.43 4.95
CA SER A 485 -24.03 -27.69 5.80
C SER A 485 -24.42 -26.40 6.54
N LEU A 486 -25.28 -25.58 5.93
CA LEU A 486 -25.67 -24.27 6.47
C LEU A 486 -26.79 -24.36 7.54
N ASP A 487 -26.68 -23.56 8.60
CA ASP A 487 -27.76 -23.40 9.60
C ASP A 487 -29.01 -22.81 8.93
N ALA A 488 -30.17 -23.42 9.20
CA ALA A 488 -31.44 -23.04 8.59
C ALA A 488 -32.02 -21.73 9.16
N THR A 489 -31.53 -21.25 10.30
CA THR A 489 -31.91 -19.95 10.87
C THR A 489 -31.15 -18.82 10.19
N SER A 490 -29.84 -18.99 9.99
CA SER A 490 -28.96 -18.05 9.31
C SER A 490 -29.17 -18.03 7.79
N PHE A 491 -29.39 -19.20 7.17
CA PHE A 491 -29.56 -19.37 5.74
C PHE A 491 -30.88 -20.10 5.39
N PRO A 492 -32.06 -19.48 5.64
CA PRO A 492 -33.36 -20.15 5.51
C PRO A 492 -33.71 -20.62 4.10
N ASN A 493 -33.04 -20.09 3.08
CA ASN A 493 -33.22 -20.47 1.68
C ASN A 493 -32.01 -21.22 1.11
N GLY A 494 -30.98 -21.48 1.92
CA GLY A 494 -29.65 -21.86 1.44
C GLY A 494 -29.02 -20.77 0.58
N VAL A 495 -28.03 -21.18 -0.22
CA VAL A 495 -27.33 -20.34 -1.21
C VAL A 495 -27.43 -20.98 -2.59
N SER A 496 -27.26 -20.20 -3.65
CA SER A 496 -27.33 -20.69 -5.04
C SER A 496 -26.16 -20.17 -5.85
N ASP A 497 -25.78 -20.85 -6.93
CA ASP A 497 -24.70 -20.41 -7.82
C ASP A 497 -24.88 -18.98 -8.32
N ALA A 498 -26.13 -18.57 -8.60
CA ALA A 498 -26.45 -17.22 -9.06
C ALA A 498 -26.40 -16.17 -7.93
N ASP A 499 -26.21 -16.61 -6.69
CA ASP A 499 -25.88 -15.79 -5.54
C ASP A 499 -24.42 -16.09 -5.17
N LEU A 500 -24.13 -16.44 -3.91
CA LEU A 500 -22.79 -16.76 -3.44
C LEU A 500 -22.45 -18.26 -3.42
N GLY A 501 -23.29 -19.14 -3.97
CA GLY A 501 -23.14 -20.59 -3.81
C GLY A 501 -21.79 -21.13 -4.26
N ARG A 502 -21.15 -20.47 -5.23
CA ARG A 502 -19.81 -20.83 -5.69
C ARG A 502 -18.68 -20.17 -4.93
N LEU A 503 -18.96 -19.28 -3.98
CA LEU A 503 -17.92 -18.63 -3.19
C LEU A 503 -16.97 -19.66 -2.60
N LYS A 504 -15.65 -19.47 -2.76
CA LYS A 504 -14.64 -20.26 -2.06
C LYS A 504 -14.63 -19.93 -0.57
N THR A 505 -14.64 -20.97 0.25
CA THR A 505 -14.84 -20.88 1.70
C THR A 505 -14.01 -21.91 2.43
N THR A 506 -13.97 -21.79 3.76
CA THR A 506 -13.35 -22.78 4.66
C THR A 506 -14.29 -23.18 5.79
N THR A 507 -14.19 -24.43 6.22
CA THR A 507 -14.71 -24.91 7.50
C THR A 507 -13.58 -25.36 8.44
N ALA A 508 -12.33 -25.10 8.08
CA ALA A 508 -11.20 -25.33 8.97
C ALA A 508 -11.37 -24.53 10.27
N ASP A 509 -10.68 -24.94 11.33
CA ASP A 509 -10.74 -24.28 12.65
C ASP A 509 -12.15 -24.01 13.21
N ASP A 510 -13.13 -24.84 12.83
CA ASP A 510 -14.57 -24.67 13.13
C ASP A 510 -15.11 -23.30 12.67
N CYS A 511 -14.52 -22.71 11.61
CA CYS A 511 -14.92 -21.41 11.10
C CYS A 511 -16.38 -21.45 10.66
N GLY A 512 -17.17 -20.54 11.23
CA GLY A 512 -18.59 -20.41 10.91
C GLY A 512 -19.54 -21.19 11.81
N ASP A 513 -19.10 -22.22 12.54
CA ASP A 513 -19.90 -22.98 13.51
C ASP A 513 -19.77 -22.36 14.91
N THR A 514 -20.67 -21.42 15.26
CA THR A 514 -20.55 -20.64 16.49
C THR A 514 -21.18 -21.32 17.70
N ASP A 515 -22.01 -22.35 17.51
CA ASP A 515 -22.68 -23.07 18.60
C ASP A 515 -22.24 -24.53 18.78
N GLY A 516 -21.39 -25.02 17.87
CA GLY A 516 -20.70 -26.31 17.92
C GLY A 516 -21.59 -27.49 17.57
N ASP A 517 -22.66 -27.28 16.79
CA ASP A 517 -23.59 -28.33 16.38
C ASP A 517 -23.26 -28.98 15.02
N GLY A 518 -22.27 -28.41 14.32
CA GLY A 518 -21.72 -28.90 13.06
C GLY A 518 -22.39 -28.34 11.81
N ASP A 519 -23.35 -27.42 11.94
CA ASP A 519 -23.79 -26.56 10.84
C ASP A 519 -23.17 -25.15 10.91
N ILE A 520 -23.20 -24.45 9.78
CA ILE A 520 -22.49 -23.19 9.58
C ILE A 520 -23.47 -22.03 9.80
N ASP A 521 -23.25 -21.28 10.89
CA ASP A 521 -24.01 -20.06 11.24
C ASP A 521 -23.63 -18.86 10.38
N PHE A 522 -22.36 -18.76 9.98
CA PHE A 522 -21.87 -17.74 9.06
C PHE A 522 -20.77 -18.30 8.16
N ILE A 523 -20.74 -17.86 6.90
CA ILE A 523 -19.77 -18.32 5.91
C ILE A 523 -18.46 -17.54 6.06
N CYS A 524 -17.34 -18.28 6.09
CA CYS A 524 -15.98 -17.74 6.07
C CYS A 524 -15.40 -17.83 4.65
N SER A 525 -15.15 -16.70 3.99
CA SER A 525 -14.45 -16.65 2.70
C SER A 525 -13.00 -16.21 2.86
N TYR A 526 -12.17 -16.61 1.90
CA TYR A 526 -10.80 -16.14 1.78
C TYR A 526 -10.78 -14.69 1.30
N GLY A 527 -9.80 -13.93 1.80
CA GLY A 527 -9.60 -12.55 1.43
C GLY A 527 -10.69 -11.58 1.92
N ALA A 528 -10.30 -10.32 2.06
CA ALA A 528 -11.24 -9.26 2.44
C ALA A 528 -11.67 -8.39 1.26
N ARG A 529 -11.18 -8.70 0.05
CA ARG A 529 -11.46 -7.95 -1.20
C ARG A 529 -11.14 -6.46 -1.04
N SER A 530 -10.09 -6.18 -0.27
CA SER A 530 -9.74 -4.83 0.16
C SER A 530 -8.26 -4.71 0.47
N PHE A 531 -7.85 -3.50 0.80
CA PHE A 531 -6.65 -3.24 1.57
C PHE A 531 -7.03 -2.52 2.87
N SER A 532 -6.21 -2.71 3.90
CA SER A 532 -6.45 -2.16 5.24
C SER A 532 -5.25 -1.35 5.74
N ILE A 533 -5.52 -0.41 6.65
CA ILE A 533 -4.50 0.34 7.39
C ILE A 533 -4.56 -0.07 8.86
N TRP A 534 -3.40 -0.33 9.45
CA TRP A 534 -3.23 -0.83 10.81
C TRP A 534 -2.22 -0.02 11.61
N LYS A 535 -2.23 -0.22 12.93
CA LYS A 535 -1.17 0.24 13.83
C LYS A 535 -1.12 -0.63 15.09
N TYR A 536 -0.01 -0.56 15.81
CA TYR A 536 -0.01 -0.96 17.22
C TYR A 536 -0.61 0.16 18.08
N ASP A 537 -1.56 -0.18 18.94
CA ASP A 537 -2.13 0.75 19.90
C ASP A 537 -1.21 0.92 21.14
N SER A 538 -1.65 1.73 22.11
CA SER A 538 -0.86 1.97 23.32
C SER A 538 -0.70 0.75 24.25
N ASN A 539 -1.51 -0.30 24.06
CA ASN A 539 -1.41 -1.56 24.79
C ASN A 539 -0.50 -2.57 24.09
N GLY A 540 -0.08 -2.27 22.85
CA GLY A 540 0.67 -3.19 22.00
C GLY A 540 -0.22 -4.13 21.19
N ASP A 541 -1.52 -3.84 21.09
CA ASP A 541 -2.43 -4.62 20.24
C ASP A 541 -2.33 -4.11 18.79
N PHE A 542 -2.24 -5.01 17.82
CA PHE A 542 -2.33 -4.68 16.41
C PHE A 542 -3.79 -4.45 16.03
N VAL A 543 -4.14 -3.22 15.68
CA VAL A 543 -5.54 -2.80 15.47
C VAL A 543 -5.73 -2.15 14.12
N GLN A 544 -6.87 -2.45 13.48
CA GLN A 544 -7.29 -1.79 12.25
C GLN A 544 -7.66 -0.33 12.52
N VAL A 545 -7.17 0.55 11.66
CA VAL A 545 -7.45 1.99 11.65
C VAL A 545 -8.53 2.31 10.62
N TRP A 546 -8.45 1.68 9.45
CA TRP A 546 -9.34 1.88 8.32
C TRP A 546 -9.27 0.68 7.35
N ASP A 547 -10.36 0.40 6.65
CA ASP A 547 -10.43 -0.58 5.55
C ASP A 547 -11.14 0.07 4.36
N SER A 548 -10.75 -0.31 3.14
CA SER A 548 -11.37 0.22 1.91
C SER A 548 -12.80 -0.27 1.67
N GLY A 549 -13.31 -1.20 2.48
CA GLY A 549 -14.69 -1.65 2.37
C GLY A 549 -14.94 -2.29 1.00
N ASP A 550 -16.00 -1.89 0.34
CA ASP A 550 -16.37 -2.32 -1.01
C ASP A 550 -15.91 -1.34 -2.10
N GLU A 551 -15.07 -0.35 -1.78
CA GLU A 551 -14.67 0.69 -2.74
C GLU A 551 -13.89 0.10 -3.93
N VAL A 552 -12.99 -0.86 -3.66
CA VAL A 552 -12.18 -1.52 -4.70
C VAL A 552 -13.09 -2.21 -5.74
N GLU A 553 -14.02 -3.04 -5.27
CA GLU A 553 -14.99 -3.75 -6.12
C GLU A 553 -15.85 -2.78 -6.95
N HIS A 554 -16.35 -1.70 -6.34
CA HIS A 554 -17.14 -0.70 -7.07
C HIS A 554 -16.31 0.05 -8.10
N LEU A 555 -15.06 0.38 -7.78
CA LEU A 555 -14.13 0.99 -8.73
C LEU A 555 -13.89 0.03 -9.90
N MET A 556 -13.74 -1.28 -9.69
CA MET A 556 -13.58 -2.22 -10.80
C MET A 556 -14.85 -2.31 -11.65
N ALA A 557 -16.02 -2.32 -11.02
CA ALA A 557 -17.31 -2.41 -11.69
C ALA A 557 -17.66 -1.22 -12.60
N VAL A 558 -17.49 0.01 -12.12
CA VAL A 558 -17.93 1.21 -12.86
C VAL A 558 -17.11 1.49 -14.12
N ASN A 559 -16.00 0.79 -14.31
CA ASN A 559 -15.02 1.10 -15.36
C ASN A 559 -14.98 0.06 -16.47
N ASP A 560 -16.02 -0.77 -16.53
CA ASP A 560 -16.05 -1.99 -17.33
C ASP A 560 -14.71 -2.76 -17.16
N GLN A 561 -14.03 -2.72 -16.00
CA GLN A 561 -12.75 -3.45 -15.84
C GLN A 561 -12.96 -4.92 -15.46
N TRP A 562 -14.22 -5.36 -15.35
CA TRP A 562 -14.60 -6.76 -15.53
C TRP A 562 -14.46 -7.27 -16.99
N LEU A 563 -13.78 -6.51 -17.86
CA LEU A 563 -13.69 -6.79 -19.31
C LEU A 563 -12.51 -7.68 -19.71
N ASN A 564 -12.37 -8.84 -19.07
CA ASN A 564 -12.07 -10.04 -19.84
C ASN A 564 -12.76 -11.26 -19.22
N SER A 565 -12.89 -12.34 -20.00
CA SER A 565 -13.53 -13.58 -19.52
C SER A 565 -12.79 -14.25 -18.36
N TYR A 566 -11.57 -13.81 -18.06
CA TYR A 566 -10.73 -14.36 -17.00
C TYR A 566 -11.16 -13.79 -15.64
N THR A 567 -11.15 -12.46 -15.47
CA THR A 567 -11.53 -11.81 -14.19
C THR A 567 -13.00 -12.00 -13.84
N GLY A 568 -13.90 -11.92 -14.83
CA GLY A 568 -15.34 -12.17 -14.62
C GLY A 568 -15.70 -13.60 -14.20
N SER A 569 -14.75 -14.54 -14.23
CA SER A 569 -14.95 -15.94 -13.81
C SER A 569 -14.37 -16.27 -12.43
N ARG A 570 -13.80 -15.28 -11.74
CA ARG A 570 -13.14 -15.42 -10.43
C ARG A 570 -13.82 -14.62 -9.31
N ASN A 571 -14.97 -14.00 -9.61
CA ASN A 571 -15.69 -13.23 -8.59
C ASN A 571 -16.27 -14.12 -7.48
N ASP A 572 -16.49 -15.41 -7.75
CA ASP A 572 -16.80 -16.44 -6.75
C ASP A 572 -15.56 -16.89 -5.94
N ASP A 573 -14.43 -16.21 -6.06
CA ASP A 573 -13.19 -16.52 -5.36
C ASP A 573 -12.78 -15.35 -4.43
N LYS A 574 -11.62 -14.74 -4.66
CA LYS A 574 -11.03 -13.65 -3.86
C LYS A 574 -11.36 -12.23 -4.40
N GLY A 575 -12.23 -12.13 -5.41
CA GLY A 575 -12.75 -10.86 -5.94
C GLY A 575 -11.71 -10.03 -6.69
N SER A 576 -11.49 -8.80 -6.24
CA SER A 576 -10.54 -7.87 -6.86
C SER A 576 -9.06 -8.18 -6.61
N GLU A 577 -8.75 -9.12 -5.71
CA GLU A 577 -7.41 -9.67 -5.41
C GLU A 577 -6.32 -8.58 -5.22
N PRO A 578 -6.42 -7.73 -4.17
CA PRO A 578 -5.33 -6.83 -3.79
C PRO A 578 -4.15 -7.63 -3.23
N GLU A 579 -3.07 -7.72 -4.00
CA GLU A 579 -1.92 -8.61 -3.76
C GLU A 579 -0.71 -7.84 -3.20
N GLY A 580 -0.13 -6.96 -4.03
CA GLY A 580 1.02 -6.15 -3.63
C GLY A 580 0.63 -4.81 -3.01
N VAL A 581 1.40 -4.35 -2.02
CA VAL A 581 1.30 -2.97 -1.51
C VAL A 581 2.66 -2.36 -1.20
N ILE A 582 2.83 -1.10 -1.64
CA ILE A 582 4.01 -0.28 -1.31
C ILE A 582 3.58 1.15 -1.00
N THR A 583 4.34 1.84 -0.15
CA THR A 583 4.10 3.26 0.19
C THR A 583 5.24 4.16 -0.30
N GLY A 584 4.89 5.39 -0.68
CA GLY A 584 5.86 6.37 -1.15
C GLY A 584 5.43 7.82 -0.93
N GLU A 585 6.40 8.72 -0.77
CA GLU A 585 6.12 10.16 -0.61
C GLU A 585 6.17 10.88 -1.97
N PHE A 586 5.09 11.60 -2.30
CA PHE A 586 5.04 12.46 -3.49
C PHE A 586 4.26 13.75 -3.20
N ALA A 587 4.81 14.89 -3.63
CA ALA A 587 4.18 16.21 -3.47
C ALA A 587 3.72 16.54 -2.02
N GLY A 588 4.45 16.02 -1.02
CA GLY A 588 4.14 16.19 0.40
C GLY A 588 2.95 15.35 0.88
N LYS A 589 2.64 14.28 0.16
CA LYS A 589 1.63 13.27 0.48
C LYS A 589 2.29 11.91 0.62
N THR A 590 1.85 11.15 1.61
CA THR A 590 2.09 9.72 1.67
C THR A 590 1.07 9.04 0.77
N LEU A 591 1.54 8.34 -0.25
CA LEU A 591 0.72 7.54 -1.16
C LEU A 591 0.88 6.05 -0.82
N ALA A 592 -0.21 5.32 -0.83
CA ALA A 592 -0.22 3.87 -0.89
C ALA A 592 -0.54 3.45 -2.33
N PHE A 593 0.26 2.54 -2.88
CA PHE A 593 0.06 1.89 -4.16
C PHE A 593 -0.35 0.45 -3.89
N VAL A 594 -1.48 0.03 -4.42
CA VAL A 594 -2.06 -1.31 -4.22
C VAL A 594 -2.18 -1.97 -5.59
N ALA A 595 -1.45 -3.05 -5.80
CA ALA A 595 -1.52 -3.86 -7.01
C ALA A 595 -2.73 -4.79 -6.91
N LEU A 596 -3.47 -4.90 -8.01
CA LEU A 596 -4.58 -5.83 -8.14
C LEU A 596 -4.13 -6.92 -9.11
N GLU A 597 -3.78 -8.10 -8.60
CA GLU A 597 -3.09 -9.12 -9.38
C GLU A 597 -4.03 -9.63 -10.48
N ARG A 598 -5.12 -10.33 -10.14
CA ARG A 598 -6.04 -10.81 -11.18
C ARG A 598 -6.86 -9.70 -11.84
N SER A 599 -7.39 -8.73 -11.09
CA SER A 599 -8.17 -7.62 -11.67
C SER A 599 -7.35 -6.68 -12.54
N GLY A 600 -6.03 -6.66 -12.34
CA GLY A 600 -5.08 -5.86 -13.09
C GLY A 600 -5.01 -4.41 -12.64
N GLY A 601 -3.81 -3.83 -12.81
CA GLY A 601 -3.54 -2.43 -12.56
C GLY A 601 -3.18 -2.09 -11.11
N VAL A 602 -2.96 -0.79 -10.88
CA VAL A 602 -2.52 -0.26 -9.58
C VAL A 602 -3.47 0.84 -9.11
N MET A 603 -4.00 0.69 -7.90
CA MET A 603 -4.73 1.74 -7.20
C MET A 603 -3.77 2.61 -6.38
N ILE A 604 -4.08 3.89 -6.29
CA ILE A 604 -3.28 4.90 -5.60
C ILE A 604 -4.20 5.64 -4.63
N TYR A 605 -3.81 5.64 -3.36
CA TYR A 605 -4.52 6.33 -2.28
C TYR A 605 -3.59 7.33 -1.57
N ASP A 606 -4.11 8.52 -1.24
CA ASP A 606 -3.46 9.43 -0.30
C ASP A 606 -3.78 8.97 1.13
N VAL A 607 -2.77 8.41 1.80
CA VAL A 607 -2.83 7.88 3.17
C VAL A 607 -2.16 8.81 4.18
N THR A 608 -1.86 10.06 3.80
CA THR A 608 -1.24 11.07 4.69
C THR A 608 -2.04 11.22 6.00
N ASN A 609 -3.36 11.04 5.93
CA ASN A 609 -4.21 10.88 7.09
C ASN A 609 -4.73 9.44 7.15
N PRO A 610 -4.08 8.55 7.94
CA PRO A 610 -4.40 7.12 7.97
C PRO A 610 -5.85 6.80 8.39
N ALA A 611 -6.52 7.71 9.10
CA ALA A 611 -7.91 7.53 9.51
C ALA A 611 -8.94 7.96 8.44
N TYR A 612 -8.48 8.67 7.40
CA TYR A 612 -9.32 9.13 6.30
C TYR A 612 -8.53 9.11 4.97
N PRO A 613 -8.14 7.90 4.49
CA PRO A 613 -7.55 7.76 3.18
C PRO A 613 -8.45 8.31 2.07
N PHE A 614 -7.84 8.69 0.95
CA PHE A 614 -8.57 9.24 -0.18
C PHE A 614 -8.07 8.61 -1.48
N PHE A 615 -8.98 8.04 -2.27
CA PHE A 615 -8.68 7.53 -3.59
C PHE A 615 -8.15 8.65 -4.49
N VAL A 616 -6.94 8.44 -5.03
CA VAL A 616 -6.27 9.37 -5.95
C VAL A 616 -6.49 8.92 -7.37
N GLN A 617 -6.12 7.69 -7.68
CA GLN A 617 -6.06 7.22 -9.06
C GLN A 617 -6.12 5.69 -9.14
N TYR A 618 -6.65 5.18 -10.24
CA TYR A 618 -6.42 3.81 -10.69
C TYR A 618 -5.71 3.84 -12.05
N VAL A 619 -4.69 3.00 -12.21
CA VAL A 619 -3.89 2.88 -13.44
C VAL A 619 -3.97 1.45 -13.96
N TYR A 620 -4.72 1.27 -15.05
CA TYR A 620 -4.77 0.01 -15.78
C TYR A 620 -3.74 0.01 -16.91
N MET A 621 -2.97 -1.07 -17.03
CA MET A 621 -1.87 -1.22 -17.98
C MET A 621 -2.19 -2.37 -18.94
N HIS A 622 -2.57 -2.07 -20.19
CA HIS A 622 -3.26 -3.04 -21.06
C HIS A 622 -2.44 -4.30 -21.40
N ASP A 623 -1.12 -4.16 -21.52
CA ASP A 623 -0.19 -5.24 -21.88
C ASP A 623 0.65 -5.72 -20.67
N HIS A 624 0.21 -5.38 -19.45
CA HIS A 624 0.90 -5.70 -18.19
C HIS A 624 -0.12 -6.33 -17.23
N VAL A 625 -0.06 -7.65 -17.11
CA VAL A 625 -1.10 -8.48 -16.49
C VAL A 625 -0.55 -9.12 -15.22
N SER A 626 -1.38 -9.17 -14.17
CA SER A 626 -1.01 -9.66 -12.84
C SER A 626 0.11 -8.89 -12.17
N PRO A 627 -0.09 -7.59 -11.85
CA PRO A 627 0.86 -6.89 -11.00
C PRO A 627 0.90 -7.58 -9.63
N GLU A 628 2.06 -8.12 -9.29
CA GLU A 628 2.28 -8.94 -8.09
C GLU A 628 2.95 -8.07 -7.02
N ALA A 629 4.17 -7.61 -7.29
CA ALA A 629 4.95 -6.78 -6.38
C ALA A 629 5.44 -5.47 -7.01
N MET A 630 5.79 -4.52 -6.14
CA MET A 630 6.15 -3.16 -6.55
C MET A 630 7.32 -2.58 -5.75
N ALA A 631 8.12 -1.75 -6.40
CA ALA A 631 9.15 -0.93 -5.77
C ALA A 631 8.90 0.56 -6.05
N PHE A 632 8.81 1.36 -4.98
CA PHE A 632 8.72 2.81 -5.09
C PHE A 632 10.11 3.45 -5.03
N VAL A 633 10.37 4.39 -5.95
CA VAL A 633 11.60 5.18 -6.00
C VAL A 633 11.23 6.66 -5.90
N SER A 634 11.79 7.35 -4.90
CA SER A 634 11.54 8.77 -4.71
C SER A 634 12.07 9.60 -5.88
N GLY A 635 11.54 10.81 -6.09
CA GLY A 635 12.07 11.71 -7.12
C GLY A 635 13.54 12.09 -6.89
N ALA A 636 14.02 12.09 -5.64
CA ALA A 636 15.43 12.36 -5.32
C ALA A 636 16.36 11.21 -5.72
N ASP A 637 15.83 9.99 -5.76
CA ASP A 637 16.57 8.75 -6.03
C ASP A 637 16.38 8.24 -7.47
N SER A 638 15.40 8.82 -8.18
CA SER A 638 15.11 8.51 -9.57
C SER A 638 16.11 9.18 -10.54
N PRO A 639 16.50 8.50 -11.63
CA PRO A 639 17.47 9.03 -12.61
C PRO A 639 17.07 10.34 -13.28
N ASN A 640 15.77 10.60 -13.43
CA ASN A 640 15.25 11.78 -14.12
C ASN A 640 14.61 12.81 -13.16
N GLY A 641 14.66 12.59 -11.85
CA GLY A 641 14.10 13.50 -10.84
C GLY A 641 12.59 13.36 -10.60
N ALA A 642 11.87 12.62 -11.43
CA ALA A 642 10.47 12.28 -11.21
C ALA A 642 10.37 10.94 -10.47
N PRO A 643 9.54 10.81 -9.42
CA PRO A 643 9.42 9.53 -8.72
C PRO A 643 8.95 8.44 -9.68
N MET A 644 9.30 7.19 -9.36
CA MET A 644 8.97 6.03 -10.17
C MET A 644 8.29 4.98 -9.30
N LEU A 645 7.30 4.30 -9.88
CA LEU A 645 6.82 3.03 -9.37
C LEU A 645 7.24 1.96 -10.39
N ILE A 646 8.01 0.98 -9.93
CA ILE A 646 8.39 -0.19 -10.71
C ILE A 646 7.39 -1.27 -10.34
N VAL A 647 6.66 -1.80 -11.32
CA VAL A 647 5.61 -2.80 -11.13
C VAL A 647 6.02 -4.03 -11.90
N ALA A 648 6.18 -5.15 -11.22
CA ALA A 648 6.42 -6.43 -11.85
C ALA A 648 5.08 -7.15 -12.02
N ASN A 649 4.90 -7.74 -13.18
CA ASN A 649 3.63 -8.28 -13.65
C ASN A 649 3.87 -9.73 -14.05
N GLU A 650 3.40 -10.64 -13.21
CA GLU A 650 3.77 -12.04 -13.16
C GLU A 650 3.33 -12.78 -14.43
N VAL A 651 2.02 -12.83 -14.68
CA VAL A 651 1.42 -13.55 -15.82
C VAL A 651 1.93 -13.04 -17.16
N SER A 652 2.25 -11.76 -17.25
CA SER A 652 2.82 -11.17 -18.47
C SER A 652 4.35 -11.30 -18.58
N GLY A 653 5.04 -11.60 -17.47
CA GLY A 653 6.49 -11.57 -17.40
C GLY A 653 7.10 -10.21 -17.74
N THR A 654 6.42 -9.11 -17.35
CA THR A 654 6.84 -7.75 -17.68
C THR A 654 7.08 -6.86 -16.47
N VAL A 655 7.99 -5.91 -16.61
CA VAL A 655 8.31 -4.90 -15.61
C VAL A 655 7.90 -3.54 -16.17
N ALA A 656 6.84 -2.96 -15.61
CA ALA A 656 6.32 -1.65 -15.97
C ALA A 656 6.92 -0.54 -15.09
N VAL A 657 7.03 0.66 -15.64
CA VAL A 657 7.50 1.86 -14.94
C VAL A 657 6.45 2.95 -15.03
N LEU A 658 5.89 3.35 -13.89
CA LEU A 658 4.96 4.47 -13.80
C LEU A 658 5.66 5.72 -13.26
N GLN A 659 5.34 6.89 -13.80
CA GLN A 659 5.74 8.19 -13.25
C GLN A 659 4.56 9.18 -13.27
N PRO A 660 4.51 10.16 -12.35
CA PRO A 660 3.48 11.18 -12.37
C PRO A 660 3.76 12.22 -13.47
N LEU A 661 2.77 12.45 -14.32
CA LEU A 661 2.72 13.49 -15.33
C LEU A 661 1.89 14.69 -14.81
N ILE A 662 2.19 15.90 -15.31
CA ILE A 662 1.49 17.16 -14.96
C ILE A 662 0.53 17.55 -16.08
#